data_AF-A0A3D1L311-F1
#
_entry.id   AF-A0A3D1L311-F1
#
_cell.length_a   1.000
_cell.length_b   1.000
_cell.length_c   1.000
_cell.angle_alpha   90.00
_cell.angle_beta   90.00
_cell.angle_gamma   90.00
#
_symmetry.space_group_name_H-M   'P 1'
#
loop_
_entity.id
_entity.type
_entity.pdbx_description
1 polymer ?
#
loop_
_entity_poly.entity_id
_entity_poly.type
_entity_poly.pdbx_seq_one_letter_code
_entity_poly.pdbx_strand_id
1 'polypeptide(L)'
;MENVMKLNLENISTSYHTFEDNQILTAKQLNEVPDFFEDQDRLTRISLTGTGIVCGFEVKLNVSVGKTTVSVTQGTGVTTDGDLIKLTESKAKSVFKSINFEEIEFTHFKKFEDKQADYSFFRKKDGDALSSPEKVMDLWELLPVKTDEAELLKELPDIQNKVALLYLESYAKTADLCTATDCDNQGTEQVSNLRVLLVSESDAKLIAGTSDTVFNKHNIFETYLSLPQVAVKRPVLSGQNVTSLNLIKNIYFDAIKNSNTVTNLKTGLDKILQWFGQPVVSVQIDTLFDFKADAIPVDFQYRYDVLKDLCDSYNEIRELLLHINVQCSPNIQAFPKHLLLGFVVNKKSFPELRHRFYHSPAYEQACSNLHRVKSLLERVKIQVNGFMKSSVGNEVKIIPSLQTGKAGDKAIPFYYNPGTEIRKYWNFELTRNLVPETNAGYRFAAPNNNLMYESKLSDFYRIEGHQGKDYATVVGSITQQIKASGLDIGFLHYNLDTEAQRFQALVNDAPSVEHLSGVSKGGTFILIGVNSKVVADFSLSYRVQKDADFYCCRIRECSYPWISTLKYLNNLSRGLKGTVSRKIAVRRNYVLQILDYRINDTPLVNGIITLSIPVKQILQRRMHAVTDALNKRFTEGVVFDFNESQKRILITHGLNDKFLIRFRDVTQKADSPVYELNSTGMLKDNKALRSNVMICREIVRYNSGFYKKLQTEFAPVNKDDDFGTFDNKWAEWEKLVKALKKKYPARVVRTINELPADILKLTVEVKSKLIKAAQTDNLRVMLDGDWVNGAWVDNAMLDYYKRNRQASTDPIVQFVNLRKFLHSETGVTKLSVYITNMPYSAAFDGVIAEFAKSVDFYFTAPIGKFAKVL
;
A
#
# COMPACT_ATOMS: atom_id res chain seq x y z
N MET A 1 74.38 -4.25 7.05
CA MET A 1 72.93 -4.54 6.92
C MET A 1 72.73 -5.12 5.53
N GLU A 2 73.10 -6.38 5.31
CA GLU A 2 73.24 -6.96 3.97
C GLU A 2 72.19 -8.04 3.61
N ASN A 3 71.30 -8.44 4.52
CA ASN A 3 70.37 -9.56 4.31
C ASN A 3 68.88 -9.20 4.44
N VAL A 4 68.46 -7.98 4.11
CA VAL A 4 67.01 -7.67 4.07
C VAL A 4 66.44 -8.18 2.73
N MET A 5 65.38 -9.00 2.79
CA MET A 5 64.66 -9.47 1.59
C MET A 5 64.23 -8.30 0.70
N LYS A 6 64.66 -8.33 -0.56
CA LYS A 6 64.28 -7.37 -1.59
C LYS A 6 63.05 -7.86 -2.36
N LEU A 7 62.13 -6.94 -2.66
CA LEU A 7 60.93 -7.25 -3.45
C LEU A 7 61.26 -7.17 -4.95
N ASN A 8 60.69 -8.08 -5.74
CA ASN A 8 60.98 -8.14 -7.17
C ASN A 8 60.34 -6.95 -7.91
N LEU A 9 59.12 -6.56 -7.54
CA LEU A 9 58.42 -5.43 -8.16
C LEU A 9 58.82 -4.06 -7.57
N GLU A 10 59.86 -3.99 -6.72
CA GLU A 10 60.36 -2.71 -6.20
C GLU A 10 60.97 -1.85 -7.32
N ASN A 11 61.66 -2.48 -8.27
CA ASN A 11 62.20 -1.85 -9.47
C ASN A 11 61.95 -2.77 -10.65
N ILE A 12 61.45 -2.23 -11.77
CA ILE A 12 61.17 -3.01 -12.98
C ILE A 12 62.15 -2.71 -14.10
N SER A 13 62.45 -3.73 -14.88
CA SER A 13 63.21 -3.65 -16.11
C SER A 13 62.34 -3.11 -17.24
N THR A 14 62.86 -2.16 -18.02
CA THR A 14 62.10 -1.48 -19.10
C THR A 14 62.65 -1.74 -20.50
N SER A 15 63.81 -2.41 -20.59
CA SER A 15 64.48 -2.76 -21.83
C SER A 15 65.32 -4.01 -21.64
N TYR A 16 65.49 -4.78 -22.71
CA TYR A 16 66.49 -5.85 -22.81
C TYR A 16 67.23 -5.73 -24.14
N HIS A 17 68.43 -6.31 -24.23
CA HIS A 17 69.22 -6.29 -25.46
C HIS A 17 68.84 -7.47 -26.37
N THR A 18 68.68 -7.21 -27.67
CA THR A 18 68.64 -8.27 -28.69
C THR A 18 70.05 -8.77 -29.00
N PHE A 19 70.19 -10.07 -29.22
CA PHE A 19 71.49 -10.68 -29.50
C PHE A 19 71.86 -10.54 -30.98
N GLU A 20 73.11 -10.15 -31.25
CA GLU A 20 73.69 -10.09 -32.60
C GLU A 20 74.58 -11.30 -32.88
N ASP A 21 74.71 -11.67 -34.15
CA ASP A 21 75.57 -12.77 -34.57
C ASP A 21 77.03 -12.53 -34.14
N ASN A 22 77.65 -13.55 -33.55
CA ASN A 22 79.02 -13.53 -33.00
C ASN A 22 79.26 -12.55 -31.83
N GLN A 23 78.20 -12.05 -31.17
CA GLN A 23 78.33 -11.23 -29.98
C GLN A 23 78.80 -12.04 -28.76
N ILE A 24 79.74 -11.48 -27.98
CA ILE A 24 80.12 -12.01 -26.67
C ILE A 24 79.15 -11.44 -25.62
N LEU A 25 78.41 -12.30 -24.92
CA LEU A 25 77.38 -11.92 -23.96
C LEU A 25 77.95 -11.74 -22.55
N THR A 26 77.55 -10.66 -21.88
CA THR A 26 77.85 -10.42 -20.45
C THR A 26 76.73 -10.98 -19.56
N ALA A 27 77.04 -11.29 -18.30
CA ALA A 27 76.04 -11.72 -17.32
C ALA A 27 74.89 -10.71 -17.17
N LYS A 28 75.19 -9.41 -17.25
CA LYS A 28 74.18 -8.35 -17.24
C LYS A 28 73.21 -8.49 -18.42
N GLN A 29 73.72 -8.63 -19.65
CA GLN A 29 72.90 -8.78 -20.85
C GLN A 29 72.06 -10.07 -20.82
N LEU A 30 72.57 -11.14 -20.20
CA LEU A 30 71.84 -12.39 -20.05
C LEU A 30 70.73 -12.31 -19.00
N ASN A 31 70.98 -11.66 -17.86
CA ASN A 31 70.00 -11.54 -16.77
C ASN A 31 68.91 -10.50 -17.05
N GLU A 32 69.20 -9.46 -17.84
CA GLU A 32 68.19 -8.46 -18.25
C GLU A 32 67.00 -9.08 -19.00
N VAL A 33 67.22 -10.17 -19.74
CA VAL A 33 66.15 -10.87 -20.49
C VAL A 33 65.13 -11.52 -19.55
N PRO A 34 65.49 -12.47 -18.66
CA PRO A 34 64.56 -13.06 -17.71
C PRO A 34 64.00 -12.02 -16.74
N ASP A 35 64.80 -11.04 -16.27
CA ASP A 35 64.32 -9.97 -15.39
C ASP A 35 63.15 -9.21 -16.04
N PHE A 36 63.33 -8.78 -17.30
CA PHE A 36 62.28 -8.09 -18.05
C PHE A 36 61.00 -8.92 -18.21
N PHE A 37 61.12 -10.20 -18.59
CA PHE A 37 59.94 -11.04 -18.77
C PHE A 37 59.27 -11.44 -17.45
N GLU A 38 60.04 -11.63 -16.37
CA GLU A 38 59.51 -11.91 -15.04
C GLU A 38 58.74 -10.71 -14.49
N ASP A 39 59.28 -9.49 -14.65
CA ASP A 39 58.60 -8.26 -14.27
C ASP A 39 57.26 -8.11 -15.01
N GLN A 40 57.24 -8.33 -16.33
CA GLN A 40 56.01 -8.28 -17.12
C GLN A 40 55.00 -9.36 -16.71
N ASP A 41 55.45 -10.57 -16.40
CA ASP A 41 54.58 -11.67 -15.97
C ASP A 41 53.98 -11.43 -14.57
N ARG A 42 54.78 -10.91 -13.63
CA ARG A 42 54.31 -10.48 -12.30
C ARG A 42 53.30 -9.34 -12.40
N LEU A 43 53.60 -8.30 -13.18
CA LEU A 43 52.71 -7.18 -13.44
C LEU A 43 51.40 -7.63 -14.09
N THR A 44 51.46 -8.57 -15.04
CA THR A 44 50.30 -9.17 -15.70
C THR A 44 49.38 -9.83 -14.68
N ARG A 45 49.92 -10.65 -13.76
CA ARG A 45 49.13 -11.28 -12.69
C ARG A 45 48.44 -10.23 -11.82
N ILE A 46 49.20 -9.33 -11.20
CA ILE A 46 48.61 -8.41 -10.21
C ILE A 46 47.70 -7.35 -10.83
N SER A 47 47.97 -6.92 -12.07
CA SER A 47 47.26 -5.81 -12.71
C SER A 47 46.07 -6.24 -13.55
N LEU A 48 46.13 -7.43 -14.18
CA LEU A 48 45.04 -7.92 -15.04
C LEU A 48 44.16 -8.97 -14.34
N THR A 49 44.68 -9.73 -13.37
CA THR A 49 43.89 -10.74 -12.66
C THR A 49 43.51 -10.28 -11.25
N GLY A 50 44.49 -10.01 -10.39
CA GLY A 50 44.28 -9.67 -8.99
C GLY A 50 45.28 -10.35 -8.05
N THR A 51 45.11 -10.13 -6.75
CA THR A 51 45.98 -10.68 -5.69
C THR A 51 45.17 -11.38 -4.60
N GLY A 52 45.83 -12.14 -3.72
CA GLY A 52 45.23 -12.93 -2.66
C GLY A 52 44.90 -14.36 -3.09
N ILE A 53 44.02 -15.04 -2.36
CA ILE A 53 43.68 -16.45 -2.60
C ILE A 53 42.56 -16.57 -3.62
N VAL A 54 42.84 -17.14 -4.79
CA VAL A 54 41.88 -17.38 -5.88
C VAL A 54 40.94 -18.53 -5.54
N CYS A 55 41.50 -19.65 -5.08
CA CYS A 55 40.76 -20.86 -4.70
C CYS A 55 41.59 -21.75 -3.77
N GLY A 56 40.93 -22.66 -3.04
CA GLY A 56 41.60 -23.66 -2.19
C GLY A 56 42.33 -23.05 -0.99
N PHE A 57 43.41 -23.72 -0.52
CA PHE A 57 44.10 -23.38 0.73
C PHE A 57 43.17 -23.29 1.93
N GLU A 58 42.15 -24.16 1.98
CA GLU A 58 41.29 -24.31 3.13
C GLU A 58 42.06 -25.05 4.23
N VAL A 59 41.97 -24.56 5.46
CA VAL A 59 42.70 -25.10 6.61
C VAL A 59 41.71 -25.73 7.57
N LYS A 60 42.02 -26.95 8.03
CA LYS A 60 41.19 -27.67 9.00
C LYS A 60 42.06 -28.32 10.06
N LEU A 61 41.73 -28.08 11.32
CA LEU A 61 42.27 -28.84 12.45
C LEU A 61 41.46 -30.12 12.63
N ASN A 62 42.10 -31.27 12.47
CA ASN A 62 41.52 -32.59 12.68
C ASN A 62 42.07 -33.16 14.00
N VAL A 63 41.18 -33.39 14.97
CA VAL A 63 41.54 -33.97 16.27
C VAL A 63 40.85 -35.31 16.43
N SER A 64 41.63 -36.37 16.55
CA SER A 64 41.20 -37.74 16.83
C SER A 64 41.95 -38.30 18.05
N VAL A 65 41.48 -39.40 18.62
CA VAL A 65 42.14 -40.02 19.79
C VAL A 65 43.59 -40.34 19.47
N GLY A 66 44.53 -39.62 20.11
CA GLY A 66 45.98 -39.80 19.93
C GLY A 66 46.57 -39.18 18.66
N LYS A 67 45.79 -38.52 17.79
CA LYS A 67 46.26 -37.89 16.54
C LYS A 67 45.66 -36.49 16.39
N THR A 68 46.52 -35.47 16.34
CA THR A 68 46.16 -34.09 15.97
C THR A 68 46.86 -33.75 14.67
N THR A 69 46.11 -33.35 13.65
CA THR A 69 46.66 -32.94 12.36
C THR A 69 46.01 -31.66 11.86
N VAL A 70 46.76 -30.93 11.04
CA VAL A 70 46.23 -29.78 10.30
C VAL A 70 46.25 -30.18 8.83
N SER A 71 45.12 -30.16 8.14
CA SER A 71 45.10 -30.33 6.69
C SER A 71 44.98 -28.98 5.99
N VAL A 72 45.71 -28.83 4.87
CA VAL A 72 45.61 -27.68 3.98
C VAL A 72 45.34 -28.17 2.57
N THR A 73 44.24 -27.73 1.98
CA THR A 73 43.88 -28.13 0.60
C THR A 73 44.79 -27.45 -0.42
N GLN A 74 45.01 -28.10 -1.56
CA GLN A 74 45.65 -27.47 -2.72
C GLN A 74 44.81 -26.25 -3.16
N GLY A 75 45.49 -25.24 -3.69
CA GLY A 75 44.86 -23.97 -4.04
C GLY A 75 45.67 -23.18 -5.03
N THR A 76 45.28 -21.93 -5.24
CA THR A 76 46.03 -20.95 -6.05
C THR A 76 45.94 -19.61 -5.35
N GLY A 77 47.07 -18.94 -5.18
CA GLY A 77 47.11 -17.58 -4.65
C GLY A 77 48.18 -16.75 -5.31
N VAL A 78 48.03 -15.43 -5.26
CA VAL A 78 48.98 -14.48 -5.83
C VAL A 78 49.35 -13.45 -4.76
N THR A 79 50.63 -13.26 -4.47
CA THR A 79 51.08 -12.23 -3.52
C THR A 79 51.05 -10.84 -4.14
N THR A 80 51.23 -9.78 -3.35
CA THR A 80 51.32 -8.42 -3.91
C THR A 80 52.62 -8.15 -4.65
N ASP A 81 53.66 -8.98 -4.47
CA ASP A 81 54.88 -8.96 -5.29
C ASP A 81 54.75 -9.81 -6.58
N GLY A 82 53.57 -10.37 -6.85
CA GLY A 82 53.26 -11.10 -8.08
C GLY A 82 53.70 -12.57 -8.08
N ASP A 83 54.03 -13.16 -6.94
CA ASP A 83 54.36 -14.58 -6.83
C ASP A 83 53.11 -15.45 -6.94
N LEU A 84 53.17 -16.46 -7.82
CA LEU A 84 52.13 -17.48 -7.92
C LEU A 84 52.39 -18.60 -6.90
N ILE A 85 51.48 -18.80 -5.98
CA ILE A 85 51.59 -19.77 -4.89
C ILE A 85 50.80 -21.03 -5.22
N LYS A 86 51.48 -22.17 -5.13
CA LYS A 86 50.95 -23.54 -5.16
C LYS A 86 51.59 -24.35 -4.04
N LEU A 87 50.81 -25.18 -3.34
CA LEU A 87 51.40 -26.16 -2.44
C LEU A 87 52.19 -27.18 -3.28
N THR A 88 53.31 -27.64 -2.73
CA THR A 88 54.19 -28.58 -3.42
C THR A 88 54.52 -29.75 -2.51
N GLU A 89 54.58 -30.95 -3.08
CA GLU A 89 55.00 -32.17 -2.39
C GLU A 89 56.24 -32.76 -3.09
N SER A 90 57.24 -33.15 -2.31
CA SER A 90 58.47 -33.73 -2.84
C SER A 90 58.21 -35.12 -3.41
N LYS A 91 58.62 -35.36 -4.67
CA LYS A 91 58.66 -36.73 -5.23
C LYS A 91 59.97 -37.41 -4.84
N ALA A 92 59.89 -38.66 -4.40
CA ALA A 92 61.08 -39.43 -4.04
C ALA A 92 62.09 -39.45 -5.20
N LYS A 93 63.34 -39.06 -4.93
CA LYS A 93 64.47 -39.02 -5.87
C LYS A 93 64.29 -38.08 -7.08
N SER A 94 63.48 -37.03 -6.98
CA SER A 94 63.35 -36.00 -8.02
C SER A 94 63.63 -34.60 -7.47
N VAL A 95 64.29 -33.76 -8.27
CA VAL A 95 64.42 -32.32 -8.01
C VAL A 95 63.08 -31.60 -8.25
N PHE A 96 62.17 -32.20 -9.03
CA PHE A 96 60.84 -31.65 -9.30
C PHE A 96 59.85 -31.97 -8.18
N LYS A 97 59.05 -30.97 -7.82
CA LYS A 97 57.95 -31.13 -6.85
C LYS A 97 56.60 -31.35 -7.57
N SER A 98 55.73 -32.16 -6.98
CA SER A 98 54.37 -32.37 -7.45
C SER A 98 53.46 -31.25 -6.99
N ILE A 99 52.49 -30.87 -7.82
CA ILE A 99 51.36 -29.98 -7.44
C ILE A 99 50.00 -30.68 -7.60
N ASN A 100 50.00 -31.94 -8.08
CA ASN A 100 48.78 -32.71 -8.35
C ASN A 100 48.41 -33.57 -7.15
N PHE A 101 47.73 -32.97 -6.18
CA PHE A 101 47.16 -33.60 -4.99
C PHE A 101 46.01 -32.73 -4.46
N GLU A 102 45.13 -33.30 -3.63
CA GLU A 102 43.95 -32.60 -3.10
C GLU A 102 44.26 -31.80 -1.84
N GLU A 103 45.00 -32.38 -0.88
CA GLU A 103 45.40 -31.74 0.37
C GLU A 103 46.71 -32.31 0.91
N ILE A 104 47.39 -31.56 1.77
CA ILE A 104 48.54 -32.03 2.57
C ILE A 104 48.09 -32.13 4.02
N GLU A 105 48.31 -33.29 4.64
CA GLU A 105 48.12 -33.50 6.08
C GLU A 105 49.44 -33.25 6.82
N PHE A 106 49.45 -32.25 7.71
CA PHE A 106 50.57 -31.92 8.58
C PHE A 106 50.42 -32.62 9.93
N THR A 107 51.49 -33.26 10.40
CA THR A 107 51.49 -34.07 11.62
C THR A 107 52.48 -33.56 12.69
N HIS A 108 53.50 -32.82 12.26
CA HIS A 108 54.55 -32.29 13.11
C HIS A 108 54.66 -30.77 12.97
N PHE A 109 55.32 -30.13 13.93
CA PHE A 109 55.71 -28.74 13.86
C PHE A 109 57.14 -28.53 14.39
N LYS A 110 57.75 -27.42 14.00
CA LYS A 110 58.98 -26.91 14.64
C LYS A 110 58.94 -25.39 14.73
N LYS A 111 59.77 -24.79 15.58
CA LYS A 111 59.91 -23.33 15.60
C LYS A 111 60.53 -22.85 14.29
N PHE A 112 59.93 -21.83 13.66
CA PHE A 112 60.45 -21.23 12.45
C PHE A 112 61.31 -20.01 12.80
N GLU A 113 62.53 -19.97 12.25
CA GLU A 113 63.45 -18.86 12.43
C GLU A 113 63.79 -18.25 11.07
N ASP A 114 63.32 -17.02 10.85
CA ASP A 114 63.51 -16.30 9.59
C ASP A 114 64.90 -15.61 9.54
N LYS A 115 65.94 -16.45 9.50
CA LYS A 115 67.35 -16.04 9.52
C LYS A 115 67.91 -15.68 8.14
N GLN A 116 67.35 -16.28 7.08
CA GLN A 116 67.86 -16.13 5.72
C GLN A 116 67.27 -14.91 5.01
N ALA A 117 65.94 -14.78 5.07
CA ALA A 117 65.23 -13.73 4.35
C ALA A 117 64.99 -12.44 5.16
N ASP A 118 64.93 -12.51 6.49
CA ASP A 118 64.71 -11.33 7.36
C ASP A 118 63.46 -10.52 6.96
N TYR A 119 62.31 -11.20 6.88
CA TYR A 119 61.05 -10.64 6.41
C TYR A 119 60.43 -9.70 7.46
N SER A 120 60.28 -8.43 7.07
CA SER A 120 59.85 -7.34 7.94
C SER A 120 58.49 -7.56 8.61
N PHE A 121 57.56 -8.27 7.95
CA PHE A 121 56.24 -8.57 8.51
C PHE A 121 56.28 -9.51 9.71
N PHE A 122 57.38 -10.24 9.92
CA PHE A 122 57.58 -11.13 11.07
C PHE A 122 58.36 -10.46 12.20
N ARG A 123 58.52 -9.13 12.15
CA ARG A 123 59.12 -8.29 13.18
C ARG A 123 58.01 -7.48 13.86
N LYS A 124 58.01 -7.44 15.20
CA LYS A 124 57.11 -6.63 16.03
C LYS A 124 57.89 -5.78 17.00
N LYS A 125 57.37 -4.63 17.41
CA LYS A 125 58.01 -3.81 18.44
C LYS A 125 57.86 -4.44 19.82
N ASP A 126 58.92 -4.41 20.61
CA ASP A 126 58.91 -4.82 22.01
C ASP A 126 58.46 -3.64 22.90
N GLY A 127 57.17 -3.31 22.83
CA GLY A 127 56.52 -2.20 23.55
C GLY A 127 55.93 -1.11 22.64
N ASP A 128 55.15 -0.19 23.24
CA ASP A 128 54.36 0.82 22.52
C ASP A 128 55.16 2.06 22.07
N ALA A 129 56.39 2.24 22.56
CA ALA A 129 57.22 3.39 22.25
C ALA A 129 57.80 3.31 20.82
N LEU A 130 57.90 4.45 20.12
CA LEU A 130 58.42 4.49 18.76
C LEU A 130 59.86 3.94 18.64
N SER A 131 60.63 4.04 19.72
CA SER A 131 62.03 3.62 19.89
C SER A 131 62.23 2.21 20.45
N SER A 132 61.17 1.43 20.67
CA SER A 132 61.30 0.05 21.16
C SER A 132 62.04 -0.84 20.15
N PRO A 133 62.93 -1.75 20.61
CA PRO A 133 63.63 -2.67 19.73
C PRO A 133 62.65 -3.62 19.03
N GLU A 134 63.01 -4.07 17.83
CA GLU A 134 62.24 -5.08 17.11
C GLU A 134 62.53 -6.48 17.66
N LYS A 135 61.46 -7.25 17.85
CA LYS A 135 61.44 -8.64 18.26
C LYS A 135 60.82 -9.49 17.16
N VAL A 136 61.40 -10.66 16.92
CA VAL A 136 60.85 -11.64 15.97
C VAL A 136 59.58 -12.28 16.55
N MET A 137 58.53 -12.38 15.75
CA MET A 137 57.29 -13.07 16.13
C MET A 137 57.52 -14.58 16.31
N ASP A 138 56.79 -15.21 17.22
CA ASP A 138 56.85 -16.67 17.37
C ASP A 138 56.02 -17.33 16.26
N LEU A 139 56.72 -18.04 15.37
CA LEU A 139 56.17 -18.73 14.21
C LEU A 139 56.47 -20.23 14.31
N TRP A 140 55.53 -21.07 13.91
CA TRP A 140 55.69 -22.53 13.91
C TRP A 140 55.50 -23.09 12.50
N GLU A 141 56.53 -23.72 11.93
CA GLU A 141 56.46 -24.38 10.62
C GLU A 141 55.76 -25.74 10.75
N LEU A 142 54.76 -25.98 9.89
CA LEU A 142 54.05 -27.25 9.80
C LEU A 142 54.79 -28.20 8.86
N LEU A 143 54.93 -29.46 9.30
CA LEU A 143 55.66 -30.50 8.57
C LEU A 143 54.79 -31.76 8.38
N PRO A 144 54.72 -32.33 7.15
CA PRO A 144 53.95 -33.54 6.88
C PRO A 144 54.60 -34.79 7.48
N VAL A 145 55.93 -34.80 7.55
CA VAL A 145 56.76 -35.88 8.07
C VAL A 145 57.69 -35.37 9.16
N LYS A 146 58.11 -36.27 10.06
CA LYS A 146 59.08 -35.93 11.10
C LYS A 146 60.43 -35.56 10.49
N THR A 147 60.97 -34.41 10.88
CA THR A 147 62.35 -33.98 10.58
C THR A 147 63.12 -33.76 11.89
N ASP A 148 64.39 -33.36 11.79
CA ASP A 148 65.16 -32.91 12.94
C ASP A 148 64.44 -31.73 13.63
N GLU A 149 64.46 -31.74 14.97
CA GLU A 149 63.83 -30.75 15.85
C GLU A 149 62.29 -30.64 15.73
N ALA A 150 61.63 -31.55 15.01
CA ALA A 150 60.19 -31.54 14.85
C ALA A 150 59.48 -32.32 15.98
N GLU A 151 58.45 -31.68 16.56
CA GLU A 151 57.58 -32.23 17.60
C GLU A 151 56.19 -32.56 17.02
N LEU A 152 55.41 -33.40 17.71
CA LEU A 152 54.04 -33.75 17.29
C LEU A 152 53.09 -32.56 17.50
N LEU A 153 52.18 -32.29 16.55
CA LEU A 153 51.23 -31.17 16.65
C LEU A 153 50.37 -31.17 17.91
N LYS A 154 50.15 -32.32 18.54
CA LYS A 154 49.44 -32.44 19.82
C LYS A 154 50.13 -31.66 20.95
N GLU A 155 51.45 -31.51 20.89
CA GLU A 155 52.26 -30.81 21.89
C GLU A 155 52.24 -29.28 21.70
N LEU A 156 51.74 -28.78 20.58
CA LEU A 156 51.67 -27.34 20.31
C LEU A 156 50.55 -26.68 21.15
N PRO A 157 50.85 -25.80 22.10
CA PRO A 157 49.84 -25.18 22.94
C PRO A 157 48.94 -24.24 22.14
N ASP A 158 47.66 -24.27 22.47
CA ASP A 158 46.63 -23.36 21.94
C ASP A 158 46.48 -23.39 20.41
N ILE A 159 46.75 -24.54 19.78
CA ILE A 159 46.67 -24.70 18.32
C ILE A 159 45.33 -24.25 17.74
N GLN A 160 44.21 -24.51 18.43
CA GLN A 160 42.86 -24.13 18.00
C GLN A 160 42.66 -22.63 17.77
N ASN A 161 43.47 -21.78 18.41
CA ASN A 161 43.39 -20.32 18.28
C ASN A 161 44.46 -19.74 17.34
N LYS A 162 45.28 -20.58 16.71
CA LYS A 162 46.32 -20.13 15.77
C LYS A 162 45.74 -19.87 14.39
N VAL A 163 46.39 -18.94 13.69
CA VAL A 163 46.12 -18.58 12.29
C VAL A 163 47.19 -19.23 11.42
N ALA A 164 46.76 -19.83 10.32
CA ALA A 164 47.67 -20.40 9.33
C ALA A 164 48.00 -19.37 8.26
N LEU A 165 49.24 -19.40 7.77
CA LEU A 165 49.69 -18.58 6.64
C LEU A 165 50.67 -19.36 5.75
N LEU A 166 50.69 -19.00 4.48
CA LEU A 166 51.72 -19.40 3.53
C LEU A 166 52.77 -18.30 3.46
N TYR A 167 54.04 -18.65 3.50
CA TYR A 167 55.16 -17.71 3.35
C TYR A 167 56.14 -18.23 2.30
N LEU A 168 56.44 -17.41 1.30
CA LEU A 168 57.44 -17.71 0.28
C LEU A 168 58.79 -17.11 0.70
N GLU A 169 59.53 -17.89 1.48
CA GLU A 169 60.89 -17.55 1.91
C GLU A 169 61.81 -17.47 0.68
N SER A 170 62.23 -16.25 0.32
CA SER A 170 63.01 -15.98 -0.89
C SER A 170 64.31 -15.27 -0.54
N TYR A 171 65.45 -15.82 -0.95
CA TYR A 171 66.78 -15.25 -0.66
C TYR A 171 67.84 -15.76 -1.63
N ALA A 172 68.90 -14.97 -1.81
CA ALA A 172 70.09 -15.35 -2.55
C ALA A 172 70.99 -16.22 -1.65
N LYS A 173 71.26 -17.47 -2.04
CA LYS A 173 72.17 -18.35 -1.31
C LYS A 173 73.61 -17.93 -1.57
N THR A 174 74.37 -17.72 -0.51
CA THR A 174 75.81 -17.40 -0.58
C THR A 174 76.56 -18.54 -1.26
N ALA A 175 77.36 -18.22 -2.29
CA ALA A 175 78.18 -19.20 -3.01
C ALA A 175 79.23 -19.85 -2.08
N ASP A 176 79.47 -21.15 -2.26
CA ASP A 176 80.56 -21.85 -1.58
C ASP A 176 81.93 -21.32 -2.06
N LEU A 177 82.92 -21.29 -1.16
CA LEU A 177 84.29 -20.85 -1.47
C LEU A 177 84.90 -21.71 -2.59
N CYS A 178 85.24 -21.10 -3.74
CA CYS A 178 85.80 -21.85 -4.87
C CYS A 178 87.17 -22.43 -4.48
N THR A 179 87.35 -23.74 -4.68
CA THR A 179 88.67 -24.37 -4.72
C THR A 179 89.15 -24.37 -6.18
N ALA A 180 90.45 -24.13 -6.38
CA ALA A 180 91.08 -23.67 -7.64
C ALA A 180 90.95 -24.59 -8.88
N THR A 181 90.08 -25.60 -8.86
CA THR A 181 90.00 -26.66 -9.89
C THR A 181 88.64 -26.83 -10.54
N ASP A 182 87.56 -26.28 -9.98
CA ASP A 182 86.23 -26.38 -10.61
C ASP A 182 85.32 -25.24 -10.13
N CYS A 183 85.17 -24.19 -10.95
CA CYS A 183 84.35 -23.01 -10.62
C CYS A 183 83.06 -22.95 -11.49
N ASP A 184 82.47 -24.11 -11.85
CA ASP A 184 81.23 -24.16 -12.64
C ASP A 184 79.97 -23.70 -11.85
N ASN A 185 80.07 -23.52 -10.52
CA ASN A 185 78.97 -23.12 -9.62
C ASN A 185 79.01 -21.63 -9.19
N GLN A 186 79.56 -20.72 -9.99
CA GLN A 186 79.71 -19.29 -9.63
C GLN A 186 78.41 -18.46 -9.62
N GLY A 187 77.29 -18.98 -10.15
CA GLY A 187 76.00 -18.28 -10.11
C GLY A 187 75.39 -18.28 -8.71
N THR A 188 74.95 -17.12 -8.22
CA THR A 188 74.23 -17.02 -6.96
C THR A 188 72.87 -17.71 -7.08
N GLU A 189 72.70 -18.85 -6.40
CA GLU A 189 71.45 -19.61 -6.40
C GLU A 189 70.33 -18.78 -5.73
N GLN A 190 69.26 -18.51 -6.48
CA GLN A 190 68.05 -17.87 -5.95
C GLN A 190 67.14 -18.94 -5.38
N VAL A 191 66.92 -18.91 -4.06
CA VAL A 191 66.12 -19.91 -3.35
C VAL A 191 64.71 -19.37 -3.13
N SER A 192 63.70 -20.21 -3.34
CA SER A 192 62.30 -19.91 -3.01
C SER A 192 61.65 -21.12 -2.35
N ASN A 193 61.39 -21.01 -1.04
CA ASN A 193 60.82 -22.07 -0.22
C ASN A 193 59.45 -21.66 0.30
N LEU A 194 58.42 -22.39 -0.13
CA LEU A 194 57.08 -22.22 0.42
C LEU A 194 56.98 -22.90 1.78
N ARG A 195 56.76 -22.10 2.82
CA ARG A 195 56.55 -22.50 4.21
C ARG A 195 55.08 -22.41 4.56
N VAL A 196 54.58 -23.40 5.30
CA VAL A 196 53.25 -23.34 5.93
C VAL A 196 53.47 -23.08 7.40
N LEU A 197 53.05 -21.91 7.88
CA LEU A 197 53.33 -21.42 9.22
C LEU A 197 52.04 -21.27 10.03
N LEU A 198 52.13 -21.48 11.34
CA LEU A 198 51.15 -21.07 12.33
C LEU A 198 51.67 -19.88 13.12
N VAL A 199 50.77 -18.98 13.48
CA VAL A 199 51.05 -17.77 14.25
C VAL A 199 49.91 -17.50 15.26
N SER A 200 50.20 -16.77 16.33
CA SER A 200 49.18 -16.33 17.31
C SER A 200 48.16 -15.37 16.68
N GLU A 201 46.94 -15.31 17.23
CA GLU A 201 45.91 -14.37 16.75
C GLU A 201 46.37 -12.90 16.83
N SER A 202 47.08 -12.52 17.90
CA SER A 202 47.59 -11.15 18.07
C SER A 202 48.64 -10.79 17.02
N ASP A 203 49.58 -11.70 16.75
CA ASP A 203 50.62 -11.46 15.76
C ASP A 203 50.06 -11.52 14.33
N ALA A 204 49.09 -12.40 14.04
CA ALA A 204 48.37 -12.41 12.77
C ALA A 204 47.63 -11.09 12.48
N LYS A 205 47.04 -10.47 13.51
CA LYS A 205 46.42 -9.13 13.39
C LYS A 205 47.44 -8.03 13.14
N LEU A 206 48.68 -8.17 13.62
CA LEU A 206 49.77 -7.24 13.31
C LEU A 206 50.22 -7.41 11.86
N ILE A 207 50.36 -8.67 11.39
CA ILE A 207 50.69 -8.99 9.99
C ILE A 207 49.64 -8.42 9.03
N ALA A 208 48.35 -8.68 9.30
CA ALA A 208 47.22 -8.12 8.55
C ALA A 208 46.98 -6.62 8.82
N GLY A 209 47.71 -6.04 9.79
CA GLY A 209 47.50 -4.72 10.35
C GLY A 209 48.01 -3.62 9.44
N THR A 210 48.63 -2.58 10.01
CA THR A 210 48.89 -1.28 9.35
C THR A 210 49.60 -1.36 7.99
N SER A 211 50.43 -2.37 7.77
CA SER A 211 51.18 -2.54 6.53
C SER A 211 50.35 -3.17 5.40
N ASP A 212 49.34 -3.99 5.72
CA ASP A 212 48.47 -4.60 4.71
C ASP A 212 47.32 -3.67 4.31
N THR A 213 47.66 -2.70 3.48
CA THR A 213 46.70 -1.71 2.96
C THR A 213 45.58 -2.33 2.09
N VAL A 214 45.79 -3.53 1.54
CA VAL A 214 44.81 -4.19 0.67
C VAL A 214 43.79 -4.95 1.52
N PHE A 215 44.23 -5.77 2.47
CA PHE A 215 43.33 -6.48 3.37
C PHE A 215 42.45 -5.52 4.17
N ASN A 216 43.04 -4.49 4.79
CA ASN A 216 42.28 -3.57 5.65
C ASN A 216 41.20 -2.79 4.89
N LYS A 217 41.47 -2.38 3.65
CA LYS A 217 40.51 -1.68 2.79
C LYS A 217 39.28 -2.54 2.43
N HIS A 218 39.44 -3.86 2.43
CA HIS A 218 38.42 -4.80 1.96
C HIS A 218 37.84 -5.69 3.08
N ASN A 219 38.36 -5.60 4.30
CA ASN A 219 37.89 -6.34 5.46
C ASN A 219 36.60 -5.74 6.06
N ILE A 220 35.53 -5.70 5.26
CA ILE A 220 34.27 -5.02 5.58
C ILE A 220 33.28 -5.85 6.41
N PHE A 221 33.54 -7.14 6.65
CA PHE A 221 32.54 -8.06 7.22
C PHE A 221 31.97 -7.60 8.55
N GLU A 222 32.82 -7.22 9.50
CA GLU A 222 32.37 -6.73 10.81
C GLU A 222 31.59 -5.43 10.69
N THR A 223 32.08 -4.50 9.87
CA THR A 223 31.38 -3.26 9.56
C THR A 223 29.98 -3.57 9.02
N TYR A 224 29.88 -4.47 8.03
CA TYR A 224 28.64 -4.92 7.40
C TYR A 224 27.67 -5.58 8.38
N LEU A 225 28.16 -6.48 9.24
CA LEU A 225 27.32 -7.15 10.26
C LEU A 225 26.83 -6.17 11.33
N SER A 226 27.60 -5.10 11.60
CA SER A 226 27.21 -4.03 12.52
C SER A 226 26.27 -2.98 11.91
N LEU A 227 25.94 -3.09 10.61
CA LEU A 227 25.03 -2.17 9.93
C LEU A 227 23.58 -2.45 10.34
N PRO A 228 22.84 -1.44 10.86
CA PRO A 228 21.44 -1.62 11.21
C PRO A 228 20.58 -2.02 10.01
N GLN A 229 19.59 -2.87 10.23
CA GLN A 229 18.52 -3.04 9.25
C GLN A 229 17.57 -1.85 9.33
N VAL A 230 17.21 -1.30 8.17
CA VAL A 230 16.30 -0.16 8.08
C VAL A 230 15.10 -0.51 7.23
N ALA A 231 13.92 -0.19 7.77
CA ALA A 231 12.65 -0.25 7.08
C ALA A 231 11.77 0.87 7.62
N VAL A 232 11.00 1.51 6.75
CA VAL A 232 10.09 2.58 7.15
C VAL A 232 8.78 1.97 7.65
N LYS A 233 8.33 2.37 8.85
CA LYS A 233 7.04 1.94 9.39
C LYS A 233 5.92 2.37 8.45
N ARG A 234 4.98 1.48 8.14
CA ARG A 234 3.84 1.79 7.27
C ARG A 234 2.80 2.64 8.03
N PRO A 235 2.37 3.80 7.50
CA PRO A 235 1.21 4.55 8.00
C PRO A 235 -0.06 3.72 7.78
N VAL A 236 -0.74 3.31 8.84
CA VAL A 236 -1.98 2.53 8.76
C VAL A 236 -3.17 3.43 9.04
N LEU A 237 -4.04 3.57 8.04
CA LEU A 237 -5.29 4.31 8.13
C LEU A 237 -6.38 3.41 8.71
N SER A 238 -7.25 3.98 9.54
CA SER A 238 -8.42 3.35 10.11
C SER A 238 -9.53 4.39 10.25
N GLY A 239 -10.79 3.96 10.32
CA GLY A 239 -11.90 4.92 10.46
C GLY A 239 -11.72 5.88 11.65
N GLN A 240 -11.01 5.50 12.70
CA GLN A 240 -10.81 6.35 13.88
C GLN A 240 -9.77 7.46 13.67
N ASN A 241 -8.82 7.30 12.74
CA ASN A 241 -7.66 8.20 12.59
C ASN A 241 -7.68 9.04 11.29
N VAL A 242 -8.78 9.02 10.54
CA VAL A 242 -8.92 9.74 9.25
C VAL A 242 -9.97 10.84 9.23
N THR A 243 -10.65 11.10 10.35
CA THR A 243 -11.76 12.07 10.42
C THR A 243 -11.30 13.52 10.45
N SER A 244 -10.00 13.80 10.63
CA SER A 244 -9.43 15.14 10.54
C SER A 244 -7.99 15.12 10.04
N LEU A 245 -7.53 16.25 9.48
CA LEU A 245 -6.16 16.39 8.99
C LEU A 245 -5.11 16.17 10.10
N ASN A 246 -5.37 16.63 11.32
CA ASN A 246 -4.44 16.46 12.43
C ASN A 246 -4.26 14.98 12.79
N LEU A 247 -5.34 14.19 12.77
CA LEU A 247 -5.25 12.75 12.99
C LEU A 247 -4.42 12.07 11.89
N ILE A 248 -4.63 12.43 10.62
CA ILE A 248 -3.84 11.92 9.49
C ILE A 248 -2.36 12.28 9.67
N LYS A 249 -2.05 13.54 9.97
CA LYS A 249 -0.66 14.01 10.22
C LYS A 249 0.03 13.21 11.33
N ASN A 250 -0.68 12.91 12.42
CA ASN A 250 -0.13 12.15 13.55
C ASN A 250 0.30 10.73 13.14
N ILE A 251 -0.40 10.07 12.22
CA ILE A 251 0.00 8.73 11.73
C ILE A 251 1.38 8.78 11.08
N TYR A 252 1.65 9.80 10.27
CA TYR A 252 2.95 9.97 9.61
C TYR A 252 4.03 10.44 10.58
N PHE A 253 3.68 11.31 11.53
CA PHE A 253 4.57 11.67 12.61
C PHE A 253 5.01 10.42 13.39
N ASP A 254 4.07 9.55 13.76
CA ASP A 254 4.37 8.29 14.45
C ASP A 254 5.23 7.34 13.59
N ALA A 255 4.97 7.26 12.29
CA ALA A 255 5.77 6.45 11.38
C ALA A 255 7.23 6.92 11.30
N ILE A 256 7.46 8.24 11.29
CA ILE A 256 8.79 8.85 11.18
C ILE A 256 9.51 8.90 12.53
N LYS A 257 8.83 9.34 13.60
CA LYS A 257 9.42 9.68 14.90
C LYS A 257 9.33 8.59 15.95
N ASN A 258 8.24 7.81 15.95
CA ASN A 258 8.02 6.75 16.93
C ASN A 258 8.51 5.40 16.39
N SER A 259 9.62 5.43 15.65
CA SER A 259 10.37 4.26 15.15
C SER A 259 11.88 4.51 15.27
N ASN A 260 12.68 3.45 15.33
CA ASN A 260 14.15 3.56 15.33
C ASN A 260 14.73 3.81 13.92
N THR A 261 13.88 3.96 12.89
CA THR A 261 14.31 3.98 11.48
C THR A 261 15.26 5.14 11.18
N VAL A 262 14.94 6.36 11.61
CA VAL A 262 15.80 7.54 11.37
C VAL A 262 17.16 7.37 12.05
N THR A 263 17.19 6.94 13.31
CA THR A 263 18.43 6.69 14.06
C THR A 263 19.28 5.62 13.38
N ASN A 264 18.69 4.48 13.05
CA ASN A 264 19.37 3.36 12.40
C ASN A 264 19.91 3.75 11.01
N LEU A 265 19.14 4.51 10.23
CA LEU A 265 19.54 5.03 8.92
C LEU A 265 20.75 5.96 9.04
N LYS A 266 20.73 6.90 10.00
CA LYS A 266 21.87 7.79 10.27
C LYS A 266 23.13 7.00 10.62
N THR A 267 23.03 6.11 11.61
CA THR A 267 24.16 5.29 12.05
C THR A 267 24.71 4.42 10.92
N GLY A 268 23.82 3.82 10.12
CA GLY A 268 24.21 2.98 8.98
C GLY A 268 24.90 3.78 7.88
N LEU A 269 24.30 4.89 7.43
CA LEU A 269 24.86 5.73 6.37
C LEU A 269 26.19 6.36 6.78
N ASP A 270 26.32 6.86 8.00
CA ASP A 270 27.57 7.46 8.47
C ASP A 270 28.71 6.44 8.53
N LYS A 271 28.46 5.21 9.02
CA LYS A 271 29.45 4.12 8.99
C LYS A 271 29.91 3.81 7.57
N ILE A 272 28.97 3.74 6.62
CA ILE A 272 29.30 3.48 5.22
C ILE A 272 30.11 4.65 4.64
N LEU A 273 29.66 5.90 4.83
CA LEU A 273 30.36 7.07 4.30
C LEU A 273 31.77 7.18 4.86
N GLN A 274 31.96 6.96 6.17
CA GLN A 274 33.27 6.93 6.81
C GLN A 274 34.18 5.84 6.23
N TRP A 275 33.65 4.63 5.97
CA TRP A 275 34.40 3.55 5.31
C TRP A 275 34.95 3.97 3.94
N PHE A 276 34.17 4.73 3.19
CA PHE A 276 34.56 5.29 1.88
C PHE A 276 35.33 6.62 1.98
N GLY A 277 35.68 7.09 3.19
CA GLY A 277 36.36 8.37 3.41
C GLY A 277 35.54 9.59 2.99
N GLN A 278 34.21 9.49 3.00
CA GLN A 278 33.30 10.56 2.62
C GLN A 278 32.68 11.27 3.84
N PRO A 279 32.27 12.55 3.70
CA PRO A 279 31.58 13.27 4.77
C PRO A 279 30.27 12.58 5.18
N VAL A 280 30.03 12.52 6.49
CA VAL A 280 28.79 12.01 7.10
C VAL A 280 27.58 12.90 6.77
N VAL A 281 26.36 12.35 6.83
CA VAL A 281 25.12 13.05 6.46
C VAL A 281 24.10 13.16 7.61
N SER A 282 24.48 12.75 8.82
CA SER A 282 23.61 12.79 10.00
C SER A 282 22.93 14.15 10.26
N VAL A 283 23.66 15.26 10.11
CA VAL A 283 23.12 16.62 10.38
C VAL A 283 22.04 17.00 9.37
N GLN A 284 22.23 16.64 8.10
CA GLN A 284 21.26 16.86 7.05
C GLN A 284 20.00 16.02 7.31
N ILE A 285 20.16 14.76 7.70
CA ILE A 285 19.04 13.89 8.08
C ILE A 285 18.28 14.48 9.28
N ASP A 286 18.98 14.94 10.32
CA ASP A 286 18.34 15.61 11.46
C ASP A 286 17.53 16.81 11.00
N THR A 287 18.09 17.64 10.13
CA THR A 287 17.43 18.85 9.59
C THR A 287 16.18 18.54 8.73
N LEU A 288 16.14 17.38 8.07
CA LEU A 288 14.97 16.92 7.30
C LEU A 288 13.84 16.47 8.21
N PHE A 289 14.17 15.88 9.34
CA PHE A 289 13.19 15.33 10.27
C PHE A 289 13.01 16.18 11.53
N ASP A 290 13.58 17.38 11.61
CA ASP A 290 13.41 18.29 12.75
C ASP A 290 12.03 18.99 12.74
N PHE A 291 11.03 18.29 13.26
CA PHE A 291 9.68 18.81 13.53
C PHE A 291 9.04 18.10 14.72
N LYS A 292 8.09 18.78 15.38
CA LYS A 292 7.43 18.35 16.61
C LYS A 292 5.98 17.92 16.37
N ALA A 293 5.39 17.18 17.32
CA ALA A 293 4.03 16.64 17.22
C ALA A 293 2.95 17.74 17.14
N ASP A 294 3.19 18.87 17.79
CA ASP A 294 2.31 20.06 17.77
C ASP A 294 2.54 20.97 16.55
N ALA A 295 3.58 20.71 15.76
CA ALA A 295 3.98 21.53 14.62
C ALA A 295 4.32 20.66 13.39
N ILE A 296 3.45 19.69 13.06
CA ILE A 296 3.66 18.80 11.92
C ILE A 296 3.54 19.58 10.59
N PRO A 297 4.59 19.58 9.74
CA PRO A 297 4.60 20.31 8.48
C PRO A 297 3.48 19.93 7.51
N VAL A 298 3.20 20.80 6.54
CA VAL A 298 2.21 20.53 5.48
C VAL A 298 2.70 19.49 4.47
N ASP A 299 4.01 19.32 4.32
CA ASP A 299 4.69 18.38 3.42
C ASP A 299 4.97 17.02 4.10
N PHE A 300 4.19 16.64 5.11
CA PHE A 300 4.43 15.45 5.95
C PHE A 300 4.47 14.14 5.15
N GLN A 301 3.64 13.99 4.11
CA GLN A 301 3.67 12.81 3.23
C GLN A 301 4.97 12.76 2.41
N TYR A 302 5.46 13.90 1.91
CA TYR A 302 6.73 13.94 1.18
C TYR A 302 7.94 13.72 2.09
N ARG A 303 7.89 14.13 3.36
CA ARG A 303 8.94 13.78 4.33
C ARG A 303 9.00 12.28 4.57
N TYR A 304 7.83 11.65 4.67
CA TYR A 304 7.74 10.19 4.75
C TYR A 304 8.33 9.52 3.50
N ASP A 305 8.02 10.01 2.31
CA ASP A 305 8.56 9.48 1.06
C ASP A 305 10.08 9.66 0.97
N VAL A 306 10.64 10.81 1.39
CA VAL A 306 12.10 11.01 1.45
C VAL A 306 12.77 10.03 2.42
N LEU A 307 12.16 9.74 3.57
CA LEU A 307 12.68 8.72 4.49
C LEU A 307 12.74 7.35 3.80
N LYS A 308 11.70 7.00 3.05
CA LYS A 308 11.64 5.76 2.26
C LYS A 308 12.71 5.74 1.18
N ASP A 309 12.86 6.80 0.41
CA ASP A 309 13.87 6.94 -0.65
C ASP A 309 15.30 6.78 -0.11
N LEU A 310 15.58 7.34 1.08
CA LEU A 310 16.87 7.20 1.75
C LEU A 310 17.11 5.77 2.27
N CYS A 311 16.08 5.13 2.85
CA CYS A 311 16.15 3.73 3.27
C CYS A 311 16.37 2.79 2.07
N ASP A 312 15.71 3.04 0.94
CA ASP A 312 15.88 2.27 -0.30
C ASP A 312 17.31 2.41 -0.83
N SER A 313 17.86 3.63 -0.92
CA SER A 313 19.25 3.86 -1.31
C SER A 313 20.25 3.18 -0.35
N TYR A 314 20.02 3.25 0.96
CA TYR A 314 20.86 2.57 1.95
C TYR A 314 20.85 1.04 1.77
N ASN A 315 19.67 0.45 1.56
CA ASN A 315 19.53 -0.98 1.37
C ASN A 315 20.18 -1.43 0.04
N GLU A 316 20.02 -0.66 -1.04
CA GLU A 316 20.73 -0.88 -2.31
C GLU A 316 22.26 -0.87 -2.14
N ILE A 317 22.81 0.02 -1.30
CA ILE A 317 24.26 0.04 -1.01
C ILE A 317 24.64 -1.21 -0.23
N ARG A 318 23.91 -1.52 0.84
CA ARG A 318 24.19 -2.63 1.74
C ARG A 318 24.24 -3.96 0.99
N GLU A 319 23.34 -4.19 0.02
CA GLU A 319 23.33 -5.37 -0.85
C GLU A 319 24.63 -5.57 -1.66
N LEU A 320 25.36 -4.49 -1.96
CA LEU A 320 26.56 -4.53 -2.81
C LEU A 320 27.88 -4.60 -2.01
N LEU A 321 27.89 -4.25 -0.73
CA LEU A 321 29.12 -4.05 0.06
C LEU A 321 30.03 -5.29 0.14
N LEU A 322 29.49 -6.50 0.07
CA LEU A 322 30.30 -7.73 0.09
C LEU A 322 30.85 -8.14 -1.30
N HIS A 323 30.41 -7.44 -2.35
CA HIS A 323 30.67 -7.74 -3.77
C HIS A 323 31.55 -6.69 -4.47
N ILE A 324 32.30 -5.89 -3.72
CA ILE A 324 33.18 -4.81 -4.22
C ILE A 324 34.66 -5.07 -3.95
N ASN A 325 35.07 -6.36 -3.92
CA ASN A 325 36.45 -6.76 -3.64
C ASN A 325 37.37 -6.51 -4.84
N VAL A 326 37.60 -5.24 -5.17
CA VAL A 326 38.36 -4.77 -6.34
C VAL A 326 39.52 -3.89 -5.91
N GLN A 327 40.70 -4.19 -6.41
CA GLN A 327 41.90 -3.42 -6.18
C GLN A 327 42.62 -3.13 -7.50
N CYS A 328 42.60 -1.87 -7.92
CA CYS A 328 43.48 -1.38 -8.98
C CYS A 328 44.88 -1.19 -8.38
N SER A 329 45.91 -1.71 -9.05
CA SER A 329 47.32 -1.53 -8.66
C SER A 329 47.53 -1.74 -7.16
N PRO A 330 47.45 -3.00 -6.66
CA PRO A 330 47.64 -3.28 -5.23
C PRO A 330 49.02 -2.77 -4.77
N ASN A 331 49.08 -2.24 -3.55
CA ASN A 331 50.36 -1.86 -2.96
C ASN A 331 51.23 -3.12 -2.83
N ILE A 332 52.38 -3.13 -3.51
CA ILE A 332 53.30 -4.28 -3.52
C ILE A 332 53.77 -4.66 -2.11
N GLN A 333 53.80 -3.70 -1.18
CA GLN A 333 54.20 -3.92 0.20
C GLN A 333 53.09 -4.48 1.11
N ALA A 334 51.87 -4.71 0.63
CA ALA A 334 50.76 -5.11 1.51
C ALA A 334 50.88 -6.53 2.06
N PHE A 335 51.10 -7.52 1.18
CA PHE A 335 51.42 -8.90 1.57
C PHE A 335 52.39 -9.54 0.54
N PRO A 336 53.63 -9.01 0.43
CA PRO A 336 54.49 -9.29 -0.72
C PRO A 336 54.90 -10.74 -0.88
N LYS A 337 55.09 -11.46 0.24
CA LYS A 337 55.57 -12.86 0.24
C LYS A 337 54.72 -13.80 1.08
N HIS A 338 53.55 -13.36 1.56
CA HIS A 338 52.71 -14.19 2.42
C HIS A 338 51.23 -14.16 2.06
N LEU A 339 50.51 -15.22 2.39
CA LEU A 339 49.05 -15.31 2.29
C LEU A 339 48.48 -15.83 3.59
N LEU A 340 47.65 -15.03 4.26
CA LEU A 340 46.92 -15.48 5.43
C LEU A 340 45.79 -16.42 5.01
N LEU A 341 45.73 -17.61 5.61
CA LEU A 341 44.74 -18.65 5.30
C LEU A 341 43.54 -18.64 6.27
N GLY A 342 43.65 -17.94 7.39
CA GLY A 342 42.65 -17.88 8.45
C GLY A 342 42.93 -18.82 9.61
N PHE A 343 42.02 -18.86 10.57
CA PHE A 343 42.13 -19.74 11.73
C PHE A 343 42.08 -21.22 11.32
N VAL A 344 42.84 -22.06 12.04
CA VAL A 344 42.76 -23.52 11.87
C VAL A 344 41.41 -24.09 12.34
N VAL A 345 40.71 -23.35 13.20
CA VAL A 345 39.31 -23.58 13.60
C VAL A 345 38.53 -22.29 13.37
N ASN A 346 37.58 -22.31 12.43
CA ASN A 346 36.74 -21.15 12.14
C ASN A 346 35.90 -20.74 13.37
N LYS A 347 36.01 -19.49 13.80
CA LYS A 347 35.25 -18.91 14.92
C LYS A 347 33.95 -18.22 14.47
N LYS A 348 33.87 -17.81 13.20
CA LYS A 348 32.75 -17.06 12.61
C LYS A 348 32.25 -17.71 11.31
N SER A 349 31.10 -17.22 10.82
CA SER A 349 30.50 -17.65 9.55
C SER A 349 31.26 -17.17 8.31
N PHE A 350 32.23 -16.27 8.47
CA PHE A 350 33.13 -15.80 7.43
C PHE A 350 34.59 -16.05 7.87
N PRO A 351 35.51 -16.27 6.93
CA PRO A 351 36.90 -16.57 7.26
C PRO A 351 37.64 -15.31 7.73
N GLU A 352 37.90 -15.23 9.03
CA GLU A 352 38.69 -14.17 9.64
C GLU A 352 40.18 -14.34 9.31
N LEU A 353 40.90 -13.21 9.19
CA LEU A 353 42.35 -13.19 8.95
C LEU A 353 42.74 -14.10 7.76
N ARG A 354 41.96 -14.03 6.69
CA ARG A 354 42.20 -14.77 5.45
C ARG A 354 42.21 -13.80 4.27
N HIS A 355 43.27 -13.83 3.47
CA HIS A 355 43.31 -13.08 2.23
C HIS A 355 42.26 -13.61 1.26
N ARG A 356 41.33 -12.74 0.85
CA ARG A 356 40.39 -13.03 -0.23
C ARG A 356 41.04 -12.76 -1.58
N PHE A 357 40.40 -13.16 -2.66
CA PHE A 357 40.83 -12.70 -3.98
C PHE A 357 40.37 -11.27 -4.23
N TYR A 358 41.31 -10.34 -4.35
CA TYR A 358 41.10 -8.94 -4.69
C TYR A 358 41.24 -8.78 -6.20
N HIS A 359 40.12 -8.68 -6.90
CA HIS A 359 40.09 -8.63 -8.34
C HIS A 359 40.73 -7.34 -8.88
N SER A 360 41.39 -7.45 -10.03
CA SER A 360 41.71 -6.27 -10.82
C SER A 360 40.43 -5.58 -11.34
N PRO A 361 40.50 -4.31 -11.77
CA PRO A 361 39.39 -3.65 -12.46
C PRO A 361 38.99 -4.30 -13.79
N ALA A 362 39.82 -5.19 -14.36
CA ALA A 362 39.47 -5.93 -15.57
C ALA A 362 38.31 -6.92 -15.33
N TYR A 363 38.06 -7.30 -14.07
CA TYR A 363 36.85 -8.03 -13.71
C TYR A 363 35.64 -7.07 -13.64
N GLU A 364 34.95 -6.94 -14.77
CA GLU A 364 33.91 -5.93 -15.00
C GLU A 364 32.82 -5.91 -13.92
N GLN A 365 32.34 -7.08 -13.48
CA GLN A 365 31.20 -7.16 -12.56
C GLN A 365 31.49 -6.52 -11.20
N ALA A 366 32.61 -6.86 -10.56
CA ALA A 366 32.94 -6.29 -9.25
C ALA A 366 33.31 -4.80 -9.37
N CYS A 367 33.95 -4.40 -10.48
CA CYS A 367 34.26 -3.00 -10.77
C CYS A 367 32.97 -2.17 -10.96
N SER A 368 32.01 -2.71 -11.70
CA SER A 368 30.68 -2.15 -11.90
C SER A 368 29.92 -2.00 -10.58
N ASN A 369 29.97 -3.00 -9.70
CA ASN A 369 29.39 -2.92 -8.36
C ASN A 369 30.01 -1.78 -7.53
N LEU A 370 31.34 -1.61 -7.56
CA LEU A 370 32.02 -0.51 -6.86
C LEU A 370 31.59 0.86 -7.40
N HIS A 371 31.51 1.02 -8.71
CA HIS A 371 31.01 2.25 -9.34
C HIS A 371 29.54 2.52 -8.98
N ARG A 372 28.71 1.48 -8.92
CA ARG A 372 27.31 1.58 -8.50
C ARG A 372 27.18 2.04 -7.06
N VAL A 373 27.98 1.48 -6.13
CA VAL A 373 28.02 1.94 -4.73
C VAL A 373 28.42 3.41 -4.65
N LYS A 374 29.47 3.83 -5.37
CA LYS A 374 29.86 5.25 -5.41
C LYS A 374 28.74 6.16 -5.94
N SER A 375 28.05 5.75 -7.00
CA SER A 375 26.89 6.48 -7.54
C SER A 375 25.74 6.56 -6.55
N LEU A 376 25.48 5.49 -5.80
CA LEU A 376 24.47 5.43 -4.74
C LEU A 376 24.79 6.36 -3.56
N LEU A 377 26.06 6.46 -3.16
CA LEU A 377 26.48 7.40 -2.13
C LEU A 377 26.24 8.86 -2.57
N GLU A 378 26.50 9.19 -3.84
CA GLU A 378 26.14 10.50 -4.39
C GLU A 378 24.63 10.73 -4.45
N ARG A 379 23.84 9.69 -4.78
CA ARG A 379 22.37 9.75 -4.69
C ARG A 379 21.89 10.07 -3.28
N VAL A 380 22.46 9.44 -2.25
CA VAL A 380 22.12 9.75 -0.84
C VAL A 380 22.40 11.23 -0.54
N LYS A 381 23.57 11.76 -0.93
CA LYS A 381 23.90 13.19 -0.73
C LYS A 381 22.91 14.11 -1.44
N ILE A 382 22.48 13.75 -2.63
CA ILE A 382 21.48 14.52 -3.39
C ILE A 382 20.10 14.41 -2.73
N GLN A 383 19.72 13.25 -2.23
CA GLN A 383 18.45 13.06 -1.53
C GLN A 383 18.39 13.89 -0.24
N VAL A 384 19.47 13.90 0.56
CA VAL A 384 19.47 14.65 1.82
C VAL A 384 19.50 16.17 1.62
N ASN A 385 20.20 16.66 0.59
CA ASN A 385 20.36 18.10 0.34
C ASN A 385 19.31 18.66 -0.63
N GLY A 386 18.70 17.81 -1.45
CA GLY A 386 17.84 18.20 -2.55
C GLY A 386 16.36 18.31 -2.20
N PHE A 387 15.93 17.92 -0.99
CA PHE A 387 14.53 18.00 -0.59
C PHE A 387 14.04 19.46 -0.50
N MET A 388 13.00 19.78 -1.26
CA MET A 388 12.40 21.11 -1.32
C MET A 388 11.27 21.26 -0.30
N LYS A 389 11.55 21.92 0.83
CA LYS A 389 10.54 22.26 1.85
C LYS A 389 9.47 23.18 1.24
N SER A 390 8.19 22.82 1.34
CA SER A 390 7.03 23.67 1.00
C SER A 390 6.83 24.08 -0.47
N SER A 391 7.36 23.35 -1.47
CA SER A 391 7.14 23.75 -2.87
C SER A 391 5.73 23.37 -3.36
N VAL A 392 4.91 24.38 -3.69
CA VAL A 392 3.70 24.19 -4.48
C VAL A 392 4.15 24.03 -5.93
N GLY A 393 3.87 22.89 -6.56
CA GLY A 393 4.21 22.67 -7.96
C GLY A 393 3.58 23.74 -8.85
N ASN A 394 4.20 24.12 -9.95
CA ASN A 394 3.58 25.08 -10.88
C ASN A 394 2.25 24.56 -11.42
N GLU A 395 2.14 23.26 -11.65
CA GLU A 395 0.98 22.58 -12.23
C GLU A 395 0.77 21.21 -11.55
N VAL A 396 -0.34 20.54 -11.84
CA VAL A 396 -0.54 19.15 -11.42
C VAL A 396 -0.14 18.26 -12.59
N LYS A 397 0.70 17.25 -12.36
CA LYS A 397 1.16 16.34 -13.41
C LYS A 397 0.89 14.90 -13.06
N ILE A 398 0.53 14.12 -14.08
CA ILE A 398 0.54 12.66 -14.05
C ILE A 398 1.77 12.16 -14.82
N ILE A 399 2.64 11.39 -14.17
CA ILE A 399 3.92 10.93 -14.71
C ILE A 399 3.96 9.40 -14.64
N PRO A 400 4.18 8.69 -15.77
CA PRO A 400 4.37 7.24 -15.72
C PRO A 400 5.63 6.85 -14.95
N SER A 401 5.55 5.77 -14.18
CA SER A 401 6.61 5.26 -13.30
C SER A 401 6.39 3.76 -13.04
N LEU A 402 7.24 3.20 -12.17
CA LEU A 402 7.11 1.85 -11.62
C LEU A 402 6.61 1.89 -10.17
N GLN A 403 5.75 0.94 -9.80
CA GLN A 403 5.30 0.74 -8.41
C GLN A 403 6.39 0.03 -7.59
N THR A 404 6.96 -1.04 -8.15
CA THR A 404 7.95 -1.91 -7.50
C THR A 404 9.33 -1.76 -8.17
N GLY A 405 10.38 -2.31 -7.56
CA GLY A 405 11.76 -2.19 -8.06
C GLY A 405 12.59 -1.13 -7.35
N LYS A 406 13.83 -0.93 -7.84
CA LYS A 406 14.83 -0.04 -7.23
C LYS A 406 14.43 1.42 -7.41
N ALA A 407 14.89 2.29 -6.52
CA ALA A 407 14.51 3.71 -6.56
C ALA A 407 14.92 4.37 -7.89
N GLY A 408 16.09 4.01 -8.42
CA GLY A 408 16.60 4.54 -9.69
C GLY A 408 15.77 4.17 -10.93
N ASP A 409 14.93 3.13 -10.88
CA ASP A 409 14.08 2.73 -12.01
C ASP A 409 12.74 3.48 -12.02
N LYS A 410 12.42 4.18 -10.92
CA LYS A 410 11.20 4.98 -10.75
C LYS A 410 11.43 6.40 -11.24
N ALA A 411 10.35 7.09 -11.60
CA ALA A 411 10.43 8.50 -11.96
C ALA A 411 10.90 9.35 -10.77
N ILE A 412 11.75 10.36 -11.04
CA ILE A 412 12.29 11.26 -10.03
C ILE A 412 11.13 12.03 -9.36
N PRO A 413 10.95 11.93 -8.03
CA PRO A 413 9.87 12.58 -7.32
C PRO A 413 9.90 14.11 -7.38
N PHE A 414 8.72 14.73 -7.34
CA PHE A 414 8.52 16.18 -7.39
C PHE A 414 9.28 16.99 -6.32
N TYR A 415 9.42 16.42 -5.12
CA TYR A 415 9.97 17.09 -3.94
C TYR A 415 11.49 17.24 -3.96
N TYR A 416 12.18 16.78 -5.02
CA TYR A 416 13.60 17.03 -5.20
C TYR A 416 13.90 18.23 -6.11
N ASN A 417 14.96 18.97 -5.77
CA ASN A 417 15.45 20.13 -6.50
C ASN A 417 16.06 19.73 -7.86
N PRO A 418 15.58 20.30 -8.99
CA PRO A 418 16.05 19.94 -10.32
C PRO A 418 17.47 20.43 -10.64
N GLY A 419 17.99 21.41 -9.88
CA GLY A 419 19.33 21.98 -10.07
C GLY A 419 20.45 21.16 -9.42
N THR A 420 20.11 20.10 -8.70
CA THR A 420 21.10 19.10 -8.30
C THR A 420 21.42 18.21 -9.49
N GLU A 421 22.61 17.61 -9.56
CA GLU A 421 23.01 16.59 -10.55
C GLU A 421 22.17 15.28 -10.41
N ILE A 422 20.91 15.37 -9.96
CA ILE A 422 20.03 14.25 -9.62
C ILE A 422 19.89 13.25 -10.74
N ARG A 423 19.70 13.71 -11.99
CA ARG A 423 19.61 12.83 -13.16
C ARG A 423 20.88 12.01 -13.39
N LYS A 424 22.05 12.53 -13.00
CA LYS A 424 23.35 11.85 -13.13
C LYS A 424 23.53 10.72 -12.11
N TYR A 425 22.86 10.76 -10.98
CA TYR A 425 23.06 9.77 -9.90
C TYR A 425 21.79 9.00 -9.50
N TRP A 426 20.64 9.34 -10.09
CA TRP A 426 19.38 8.65 -9.84
C TRP A 426 19.40 7.20 -10.32
N ASN A 427 19.69 7.00 -11.61
CA ASN A 427 19.82 5.69 -12.24
C ASN A 427 21.25 5.46 -12.74
N PHE A 428 21.95 4.50 -12.11
CA PHE A 428 23.33 4.16 -12.47
C PHE A 428 23.47 3.67 -13.92
N GLU A 429 22.52 2.87 -14.40
CA GLU A 429 22.58 2.28 -15.75
C GLU A 429 22.40 3.34 -16.84
N LEU A 430 21.48 4.29 -16.65
CA LEU A 430 21.29 5.39 -17.59
C LEU A 430 22.53 6.29 -17.66
N THR A 431 23.15 6.58 -16.52
CA THR A 431 24.40 7.36 -16.48
C THR A 431 25.55 6.61 -17.14
N ARG A 432 25.67 5.30 -16.88
CA ARG A 432 26.68 4.43 -17.51
C ARG A 432 26.52 4.39 -19.03
N ASN A 433 25.28 4.43 -19.52
CA ASN A 433 24.95 4.46 -20.94
C ASN A 433 24.93 5.88 -21.54
N LEU A 434 25.46 6.88 -20.83
CA LEU A 434 25.57 8.28 -21.28
C LEU A 434 24.23 8.93 -21.64
N VAL A 435 23.14 8.46 -21.04
CA VAL A 435 21.78 9.00 -21.23
C VAL A 435 21.09 9.38 -19.91
N PRO A 436 21.78 10.00 -18.93
CA PRO A 436 21.16 10.37 -17.65
C PRO A 436 19.98 11.34 -17.82
N GLU A 437 19.95 12.14 -18.89
CA GLU A 437 18.88 13.08 -19.21
C GLU A 437 17.54 12.42 -19.51
N THR A 438 17.52 11.12 -19.82
CA THR A 438 16.29 10.35 -20.04
C THR A 438 15.60 9.94 -18.75
N ASN A 439 16.21 10.17 -17.58
CA ASN A 439 15.52 10.04 -16.30
C ASN A 439 14.30 10.97 -16.28
N ALA A 440 13.11 10.38 -16.26
CA ALA A 440 11.87 11.11 -16.21
C ALA A 440 11.52 11.51 -14.77
N GLY A 441 10.72 12.57 -14.63
CA GLY A 441 10.19 13.00 -13.34
C GLY A 441 9.28 14.21 -13.52
N TYR A 442 8.69 14.71 -12.43
CA TYR A 442 7.77 15.86 -12.52
C TYR A 442 8.40 17.08 -13.22
N ARG A 443 9.69 17.33 -12.94
CA ARG A 443 10.44 18.48 -13.47
C ARG A 443 11.19 18.16 -14.76
N PHE A 444 11.21 16.89 -15.19
CA PHE A 444 11.99 16.40 -16.33
C PHE A 444 11.08 15.64 -17.28
N ALA A 445 10.74 16.27 -18.41
CA ALA A 445 10.05 15.57 -19.50
C ALA A 445 11.05 14.66 -20.22
N ALA A 446 10.88 13.34 -20.10
CA ALA A 446 11.63 12.40 -20.91
C ALA A 446 10.90 12.17 -22.25
N PRO A 447 11.61 12.04 -23.39
CA PRO A 447 10.99 11.87 -24.71
C PRO A 447 9.99 10.70 -24.78
N ASN A 448 10.30 9.61 -24.08
CA ASN A 448 9.55 8.35 -24.10
C ASN A 448 8.61 8.16 -22.90
N ASN A 449 8.52 9.14 -21.98
CA ASN A 449 7.70 9.03 -20.76
C ASN A 449 6.51 10.01 -20.76
N ASN A 450 6.02 10.35 -21.95
CA ASN A 450 4.77 11.10 -22.13
C ASN A 450 3.58 10.12 -22.10
N LEU A 451 2.50 10.50 -21.42
CA LEU A 451 1.25 9.74 -21.31
C LEU A 451 0.63 9.36 -22.68
N MET A 452 1.06 10.03 -23.75
CA MET A 452 0.60 9.78 -25.13
C MET A 452 1.37 8.66 -25.86
N TYR A 453 2.47 8.13 -25.30
CA TYR A 453 3.22 7.02 -25.87
C TYR A 453 3.09 5.75 -25.01
N GLU A 454 3.05 4.60 -25.66
CA GLU A 454 2.96 3.31 -24.98
C GLU A 454 4.31 2.95 -24.33
N SER A 455 4.45 3.24 -23.03
CA SER A 455 5.57 2.76 -22.23
C SER A 455 5.31 1.33 -21.78
N LYS A 456 5.93 0.34 -22.46
CA LYS A 456 5.79 -1.10 -22.13
C LYS A 456 6.14 -1.45 -20.68
N LEU A 457 6.84 -0.58 -19.96
CA LEU A 457 7.34 -0.84 -18.62
C LEU A 457 6.56 -0.13 -17.50
N SER A 458 5.75 0.89 -17.76
CA SER A 458 5.09 1.65 -16.68
C SER A 458 3.82 0.96 -16.16
N ASP A 459 3.81 0.55 -14.89
CA ASP A 459 2.66 -0.02 -14.18
C ASP A 459 2.04 0.97 -13.16
N PHE A 460 2.64 2.14 -12.99
CA PHE A 460 2.27 3.15 -11.99
C PHE A 460 2.20 4.55 -12.58
N TYR A 461 1.30 5.37 -12.05
CA TYR A 461 1.17 6.78 -12.39
C TYR A 461 1.42 7.62 -11.14
N ARG A 462 2.55 8.33 -11.08
CA ARG A 462 2.79 9.36 -10.05
C ARG A 462 1.88 10.54 -10.35
N ILE A 463 1.16 11.03 -9.35
CA ILE A 463 0.29 12.20 -9.45
C ILE A 463 0.83 13.21 -8.45
N GLU A 464 1.44 14.28 -8.94
CA GLU A 464 2.26 15.16 -8.11
C GLU A 464 1.99 16.64 -8.41
N GLY A 465 2.42 17.51 -7.50
CA GLY A 465 2.26 18.96 -7.59
C GLY A 465 0.88 19.47 -7.14
N HIS A 466 0.02 18.60 -6.61
CA HIS A 466 -1.34 18.93 -6.16
C HIS A 466 -1.43 19.50 -4.75
N GLN A 467 -0.57 19.08 -3.81
CA GLN A 467 -0.65 19.54 -2.41
C GLN A 467 -0.52 21.07 -2.28
N GLY A 468 -1.36 21.67 -1.44
CA GLY A 468 -1.44 23.12 -1.20
C GLY A 468 -2.16 23.93 -2.27
N LYS A 469 -2.55 23.33 -3.41
CA LYS A 469 -3.35 24.00 -4.45
C LYS A 469 -4.84 24.00 -4.11
N ASP A 470 -5.60 24.81 -4.85
CA ASP A 470 -7.06 24.85 -4.79
C ASP A 470 -7.67 23.48 -5.12
N TYR A 471 -8.51 22.98 -4.21
CA TYR A 471 -9.07 21.63 -4.28
C TYR A 471 -9.93 21.41 -5.54
N ALA A 472 -10.84 22.33 -5.86
CA ALA A 472 -11.72 22.21 -7.01
C ALA A 472 -10.94 22.24 -8.34
N THR A 473 -9.94 23.14 -8.42
CA THR A 473 -9.05 23.25 -9.59
C THR A 473 -8.23 21.99 -9.80
N VAL A 474 -7.67 21.40 -8.73
CA VAL A 474 -6.91 20.14 -8.83
C VAL A 474 -7.80 18.98 -9.27
N VAL A 475 -9.00 18.85 -8.69
CA VAL A 475 -9.98 17.81 -9.08
C VAL A 475 -10.32 17.93 -10.57
N GLY A 476 -10.58 19.15 -11.05
CA GLY A 476 -10.83 19.42 -12.47
C GLY A 476 -9.63 19.05 -13.36
N SER A 477 -8.42 19.45 -12.97
CA SER A 477 -7.18 19.19 -13.72
C SER A 477 -6.87 17.69 -13.83
N ILE A 478 -6.92 16.94 -12.71
CA ILE A 478 -6.68 15.49 -12.71
C ILE A 478 -7.74 14.78 -13.56
N THR A 479 -9.02 15.14 -13.40
CA THR A 479 -10.12 14.55 -14.17
C THR A 479 -9.93 14.78 -15.67
N GLN A 480 -9.50 15.98 -16.07
CA GLN A 480 -9.22 16.31 -17.45
C GLN A 480 -8.05 15.50 -18.00
N GLN A 481 -6.93 15.41 -17.27
CA GLN A 481 -5.75 14.64 -17.69
C GLN A 481 -6.06 13.15 -17.83
N ILE A 482 -6.81 12.55 -16.90
CA ILE A 482 -7.26 11.15 -16.98
C ILE A 482 -8.06 10.91 -18.26
N LYS A 483 -9.04 11.78 -18.56
CA LYS A 483 -9.90 11.65 -19.74
C LYS A 483 -9.14 11.88 -21.04
N ALA A 484 -8.29 12.91 -21.09
CA ALA A 484 -7.55 13.30 -22.29
C ALA A 484 -6.50 12.24 -22.68
N SER A 485 -5.86 11.62 -21.69
CA SER A 485 -4.83 10.60 -21.92
C SER A 485 -5.35 9.15 -21.84
N GLY A 486 -6.65 8.94 -21.64
CA GLY A 486 -7.26 7.60 -21.57
C GLY A 486 -6.73 6.71 -20.45
N LEU A 487 -6.37 7.29 -19.30
CA LEU A 487 -5.69 6.55 -18.23
C LEU A 487 -6.63 5.58 -17.52
N ASP A 488 -6.16 4.34 -17.34
CA ASP A 488 -6.87 3.32 -16.58
C ASP A 488 -6.64 3.51 -15.07
N ILE A 489 -7.24 4.56 -14.51
CA ILE A 489 -7.24 4.83 -13.06
C ILE A 489 -8.63 5.27 -12.59
N GLY A 490 -9.04 4.81 -11.41
CA GLY A 490 -10.16 5.37 -10.66
C GLY A 490 -9.75 6.66 -9.96
N PHE A 491 -10.69 7.59 -9.79
CA PHE A 491 -10.44 8.84 -9.08
C PHE A 491 -11.59 9.16 -8.12
N LEU A 492 -11.27 9.20 -6.84
CA LEU A 492 -12.14 9.64 -5.75
C LEU A 492 -11.54 10.88 -5.08
N HIS A 493 -12.39 11.71 -4.50
CA HIS A 493 -11.94 12.87 -3.76
C HIS A 493 -12.93 13.16 -2.62
N TYR A 494 -12.42 13.59 -1.48
CA TYR A 494 -13.22 13.91 -0.29
C TYR A 494 -12.78 15.25 0.30
N ASN A 495 -13.73 16.15 0.55
CA ASN A 495 -13.48 17.34 1.36
C ASN A 495 -13.78 17.02 2.82
N LEU A 496 -12.77 16.95 3.70
CA LEU A 496 -13.01 16.57 5.10
C LEU A 496 -13.88 17.57 5.87
N ASP A 497 -13.96 18.82 5.42
CA ASP A 497 -14.83 19.82 6.06
C ASP A 497 -16.31 19.41 5.98
N THR A 498 -16.71 18.70 4.91
CA THR A 498 -18.11 18.32 4.62
C THR A 498 -18.33 16.82 4.50
N GLU A 499 -17.28 16.03 4.28
CA GLU A 499 -17.36 14.62 3.88
C GLU A 499 -16.46 13.70 4.71
N ALA A 500 -15.98 14.13 5.89
CA ALA A 500 -15.14 13.31 6.76
C ALA A 500 -15.73 11.92 7.07
N GLN A 501 -17.05 11.84 7.31
CA GLN A 501 -17.74 10.56 7.56
C GLN A 501 -17.76 9.64 6.32
N ARG A 502 -17.81 10.22 5.11
CA ARG A 502 -17.77 9.42 3.87
C ARG A 502 -16.38 8.86 3.64
N PHE A 503 -15.33 9.64 3.90
CA PHE A 503 -13.96 9.16 3.83
C PHE A 503 -13.68 8.10 4.91
N GLN A 504 -14.16 8.31 6.13
CA GLN A 504 -14.11 7.32 7.20
C GLN A 504 -14.78 5.99 6.80
N ALA A 505 -15.97 6.03 6.18
CA ALA A 505 -16.66 4.85 5.69
C ALA A 505 -15.83 4.12 4.62
N LEU A 506 -15.26 4.86 3.65
CA LEU A 506 -14.36 4.26 2.65
C LEU A 506 -13.18 3.54 3.31
N VAL A 507 -12.51 4.16 4.28
CA VAL A 507 -11.34 3.56 4.94
C VAL A 507 -11.73 2.31 5.76
N ASN A 508 -12.93 2.28 6.35
CA ASN A 508 -13.44 1.09 7.03
C ASN A 508 -13.73 -0.06 6.06
N ASP A 509 -14.30 0.24 4.89
CA ASP A 509 -14.64 -0.76 3.86
C ASP A 509 -13.38 -1.20 3.08
N ALA A 510 -12.39 -0.31 2.97
CA ALA A 510 -11.13 -0.52 2.25
C ALA A 510 -9.92 -0.26 3.19
N PRO A 511 -9.57 -1.21 4.07
CA PRO A 511 -8.46 -1.03 5.02
C PRO A 511 -7.06 -0.95 4.36
N SER A 512 -6.97 -1.21 3.05
CA SER A 512 -5.72 -1.15 2.28
C SER A 512 -5.42 0.24 1.68
N VAL A 513 -6.18 1.29 2.02
CA VAL A 513 -5.86 2.66 1.62
C VAL A 513 -4.46 3.02 2.15
N GLU A 514 -3.59 3.53 1.28
CA GLU A 514 -2.25 3.97 1.64
C GLU A 514 -1.74 5.08 0.73
N HIS A 515 -0.70 5.79 1.16
CA HIS A 515 -0.05 6.80 0.32
C HIS A 515 1.09 6.20 -0.49
N LEU A 516 1.08 6.47 -1.80
CA LEU A 516 2.12 6.06 -2.75
C LEU A 516 2.56 7.23 -3.66
N SER A 517 2.12 8.47 -3.36
CA SER A 517 2.27 9.66 -4.23
C SER A 517 1.86 9.41 -5.70
N GLY A 518 0.79 8.63 -5.88
CA GLY A 518 0.28 8.20 -7.17
C GLY A 518 -0.64 6.98 -7.05
N VAL A 519 -0.86 6.27 -8.16
CA VAL A 519 -1.72 5.07 -8.21
C VAL A 519 -1.24 4.09 -9.28
N SER A 520 -1.39 2.79 -9.00
CA SER A 520 -1.14 1.73 -9.99
C SER A 520 -2.20 1.74 -11.09
N LYS A 521 -1.84 1.24 -12.27
CA LYS A 521 -2.82 1.00 -13.35
C LYS A 521 -3.93 0.06 -12.87
N GLY A 522 -5.19 0.41 -13.14
CA GLY A 522 -6.39 -0.27 -12.64
C GLY A 522 -6.75 0.06 -11.18
N GLY A 523 -5.90 0.80 -10.46
CA GLY A 523 -6.14 1.23 -9.09
C GLY A 523 -7.05 2.45 -8.96
N THR A 524 -7.23 2.95 -7.73
CA THR A 524 -8.01 4.17 -7.43
C THR A 524 -7.17 5.19 -6.70
N PHE A 525 -7.03 6.39 -7.25
CA PHE A 525 -6.41 7.53 -6.58
C PHE A 525 -7.46 8.28 -5.76
N ILE A 526 -7.09 8.66 -4.53
CA ILE A 526 -7.97 9.32 -3.55
C ILE A 526 -7.35 10.65 -3.14
N LEU A 527 -8.03 11.76 -3.39
CA LEU A 527 -7.55 13.10 -3.05
C LEU A 527 -8.30 13.67 -1.85
N ILE A 528 -7.59 14.26 -0.89
CA ILE A 528 -8.18 14.83 0.32
C ILE A 528 -8.03 16.35 0.34
N GLY A 529 -9.17 17.03 0.52
CA GLY A 529 -9.26 18.48 0.66
C GLY A 529 -9.65 18.92 2.07
N VAL A 530 -9.13 20.07 2.50
CA VAL A 530 -9.51 20.81 3.73
C VAL A 530 -9.36 22.29 3.44
N ASN A 531 -10.31 23.12 3.87
CA ASN A 531 -10.33 24.58 3.65
C ASN A 531 -10.10 24.97 2.18
N SER A 532 -10.76 24.26 1.25
CA SER A 532 -10.59 24.42 -0.21
C SER A 532 -9.16 24.19 -0.73
N LYS A 533 -8.28 23.57 0.06
CA LYS A 533 -6.92 23.20 -0.34
C LYS A 533 -6.72 21.71 -0.30
N VAL A 534 -5.92 21.19 -1.22
CA VAL A 534 -5.47 19.79 -1.18
C VAL A 534 -4.44 19.62 -0.08
N VAL A 535 -4.64 18.63 0.80
CA VAL A 535 -3.78 18.41 1.98
C VAL A 535 -3.17 17.02 2.06
N ALA A 536 -3.75 16.02 1.40
CA ALA A 536 -3.21 14.67 1.35
C ALA A 536 -3.71 13.91 0.12
N ASP A 537 -3.01 12.84 -0.23
CA ASP A 537 -3.44 11.86 -1.22
C ASP A 537 -3.17 10.43 -0.79
N PHE A 538 -4.01 9.52 -1.28
CA PHE A 538 -3.95 8.09 -1.03
C PHE A 538 -4.31 7.30 -2.29
N SER A 539 -4.14 5.99 -2.19
CA SER A 539 -4.31 5.06 -3.29
C SER A 539 -4.85 3.73 -2.80
N LEU A 540 -5.56 3.05 -3.71
CA LEU A 540 -5.94 1.65 -3.62
C LEU A 540 -5.43 0.93 -4.86
N SER A 541 -4.95 -0.30 -4.67
CA SER A 541 -4.45 -1.15 -5.76
C SER A 541 -5.54 -1.68 -6.69
N TYR A 542 -6.82 -1.41 -6.38
CA TYR A 542 -7.97 -1.85 -7.17
C TYR A 542 -8.93 -0.69 -7.47
N ARG A 543 -9.80 -0.90 -8.46
CA ARG A 543 -10.82 0.05 -8.87
C ARG A 543 -12.00 0.00 -7.90
N VAL A 544 -12.26 1.09 -7.19
CA VAL A 544 -13.50 1.25 -6.43
C VAL A 544 -14.59 1.55 -7.45
N GLN A 545 -15.58 0.66 -7.55
CA GLN A 545 -16.77 0.95 -8.34
C GLN A 545 -17.49 2.11 -7.66
N LYS A 546 -17.60 3.25 -8.35
CA LYS A 546 -18.63 4.23 -8.00
C LYS A 546 -19.94 3.50 -8.23
N ASP A 547 -20.61 3.05 -7.17
CA ASP A 547 -22.04 2.80 -7.24
C ASP A 547 -22.61 4.05 -7.89
N ALA A 548 -23.12 3.91 -9.11
CA ALA A 548 -23.63 5.03 -9.88
C ALA A 548 -24.55 5.84 -8.97
N ASP A 549 -24.24 7.12 -8.75
CA ASP A 549 -24.94 8.06 -7.89
C ASP A 549 -26.42 8.20 -8.32
N PHE A 550 -27.25 7.19 -8.03
CA PHE A 550 -28.70 7.19 -8.20
C PHE A 550 -29.41 7.33 -6.84
N TYR A 551 -28.67 7.67 -5.77
CA TYR A 551 -29.10 7.50 -4.39
C TYR A 551 -29.32 8.78 -3.57
N CYS A 552 -29.38 9.99 -4.16
CA CYS A 552 -29.52 11.19 -3.32
C CYS A 552 -30.93 11.79 -3.23
N CYS A 553 -31.80 11.63 -4.23
CA CYS A 553 -33.03 12.43 -4.24
C CYS A 553 -34.28 11.56 -4.35
N ARG A 554 -35.15 11.61 -3.33
CA ARG A 554 -36.57 11.31 -3.54
C ARG A 554 -37.04 12.18 -4.70
N ILE A 555 -37.68 11.57 -5.70
CA ILE A 555 -38.19 12.26 -6.89
C ILE A 555 -39.71 12.33 -6.80
N ARG A 556 -40.26 13.46 -7.24
CA ARG A 556 -41.70 13.71 -7.33
C ARG A 556 -42.06 13.87 -8.80
N GLU A 557 -43.11 13.17 -9.21
CA GLU A 557 -43.68 13.29 -10.55
C GLU A 557 -45.06 13.94 -10.42
N CYS A 558 -45.24 15.09 -11.04
CA CYS A 558 -46.48 15.85 -11.06
C CYS A 558 -47.08 15.87 -12.46
N SER A 559 -48.38 15.59 -12.56
CA SER A 559 -49.13 15.63 -13.81
C SER A 559 -49.90 16.94 -13.97
N TYR A 560 -49.91 17.49 -15.18
CA TYR A 560 -50.56 18.75 -15.52
C TYR A 560 -51.32 18.65 -16.86
N PRO A 561 -52.39 19.41 -17.08
CA PRO A 561 -52.94 19.64 -18.41
C PRO A 561 -51.91 20.34 -19.30
N TRP A 562 -51.85 19.96 -20.57
CA TRP A 562 -51.02 20.69 -21.52
C TRP A 562 -51.68 21.99 -21.97
N ILE A 563 -50.88 23.01 -22.27
CA ILE A 563 -51.31 24.38 -22.58
C ILE A 563 -52.11 24.49 -23.89
N SER A 564 -51.84 23.60 -24.84
CA SER A 564 -52.57 23.50 -26.11
C SER A 564 -53.47 22.26 -26.09
N THR A 565 -54.73 22.39 -26.50
CA THR A 565 -55.65 21.24 -26.48
C THR A 565 -55.18 20.15 -27.46
N LEU A 566 -55.33 18.87 -27.10
CA LEU A 566 -54.98 17.76 -27.99
C LEU A 566 -55.79 17.80 -29.30
N LYS A 567 -57.06 18.24 -29.24
CA LYS A 567 -57.89 18.46 -30.43
C LYS A 567 -57.24 19.49 -31.37
N TYR A 568 -56.71 20.58 -30.82
CA TYR A 568 -56.01 21.61 -31.58
C TYR A 568 -54.70 21.08 -32.20
N LEU A 569 -53.87 20.38 -31.42
CA LEU A 569 -52.62 19.78 -31.93
C LEU A 569 -52.88 18.74 -33.03
N ASN A 570 -53.95 17.95 -32.88
CA ASN A 570 -54.40 16.99 -33.90
C ASN A 570 -54.97 17.68 -35.16
N ASN A 571 -55.63 18.83 -35.01
CA ASN A 571 -56.13 19.60 -36.14
C ASN A 571 -54.98 20.26 -36.92
N LEU A 572 -53.97 20.79 -36.22
CA LEU A 572 -52.74 21.29 -36.85
C LEU A 572 -52.08 20.21 -37.70
N SER A 573 -52.03 18.96 -37.20
CA SER A 573 -51.41 17.84 -37.91
C SER A 573 -52.23 17.28 -39.07
N ARG A 574 -53.57 17.33 -39.00
CA ARG A 574 -54.46 16.98 -40.11
C ARG A 574 -54.36 17.94 -41.30
N GLY A 575 -54.05 19.22 -41.04
CA GLY A 575 -53.82 20.23 -42.09
C GLY A 575 -52.68 19.90 -43.06
N LEU A 576 -51.80 18.95 -42.73
CA LEU A 576 -50.74 18.45 -43.60
C LEU A 576 -51.20 17.39 -44.62
N LYS A 577 -52.37 16.77 -44.43
CA LYS A 577 -52.89 15.67 -45.28
C LYS A 577 -54.05 16.07 -46.20
N GLY A 578 -54.60 17.28 -46.07
CA GLY A 578 -55.73 17.78 -46.87
C GLY A 578 -55.32 18.71 -48.01
N THR A 579 -56.27 19.05 -48.88
CA THR A 579 -56.09 20.03 -49.96
C THR A 579 -55.75 21.40 -49.39
N VAL A 580 -54.62 21.99 -49.81
CA VAL A 580 -54.13 23.27 -49.28
C VAL A 580 -55.11 24.40 -49.65
N SER A 581 -55.75 24.99 -48.64
CA SER A 581 -56.60 26.18 -48.83
C SER A 581 -55.74 27.37 -49.28
N ARG A 582 -56.14 28.06 -50.36
CA ARG A 582 -55.49 29.30 -50.80
C ARG A 582 -55.78 30.51 -49.89
N LYS A 583 -56.70 30.38 -48.91
CA LYS A 583 -57.08 31.46 -47.98
C LYS A 583 -56.36 31.41 -46.63
N ILE A 584 -55.71 30.29 -46.26
CA ILE A 584 -55.11 30.10 -44.92
C ILE A 584 -53.73 29.46 -45.06
N ALA A 585 -52.69 30.13 -44.54
CA ALA A 585 -51.32 29.60 -44.55
C ALA A 585 -51.21 28.31 -43.71
N VAL A 586 -50.73 27.23 -44.33
CA VAL A 586 -50.49 25.95 -43.65
C VAL A 586 -49.30 26.08 -42.72
N ARG A 587 -49.51 25.88 -41.41
CA ARG A 587 -48.44 25.92 -40.41
C ARG A 587 -47.68 24.60 -40.38
N ARG A 588 -46.37 24.65 -40.65
CA ARG A 588 -45.50 23.45 -40.69
C ARG A 588 -44.87 23.11 -39.34
N ASN A 589 -44.78 24.08 -38.43
CA ASN A 589 -44.20 23.91 -37.10
C ASN A 589 -45.19 24.37 -36.02
N TYR A 590 -45.23 23.63 -34.92
CA TYR A 590 -45.78 24.07 -33.64
C TYR A 590 -44.70 24.87 -32.93
N VAL A 591 -45.02 26.12 -32.58
CA VAL A 591 -44.04 27.08 -32.06
C VAL A 591 -44.37 27.37 -30.59
N LEU A 592 -43.51 26.91 -29.70
CA LEU A 592 -43.62 27.06 -28.26
C LEU A 592 -42.55 28.05 -27.78
N GLN A 593 -42.96 29.11 -27.10
CA GLN A 593 -42.04 30.04 -26.44
C GLN A 593 -41.96 29.75 -24.95
N ILE A 594 -40.75 29.63 -24.44
CA ILE A 594 -40.42 29.54 -23.01
C ILE A 594 -39.93 30.92 -22.59
N LEU A 595 -40.69 31.57 -21.71
CA LEU A 595 -40.45 32.94 -21.26
C LEU A 595 -39.57 32.98 -20.01
N ASP A 596 -39.71 31.98 -19.15
CA ASP A 596 -38.95 31.84 -17.91
C ASP A 596 -38.83 30.36 -17.58
N TYR A 597 -37.68 29.97 -17.04
CA TYR A 597 -37.43 28.63 -16.54
C TYR A 597 -36.43 28.69 -15.39
N ARG A 598 -36.88 28.31 -14.19
CA ARG A 598 -36.08 28.36 -12.95
C ARG A 598 -36.18 27.07 -12.16
N ILE A 599 -35.08 26.76 -11.47
CA ILE A 599 -35.02 25.74 -10.42
C ILE A 599 -34.50 26.43 -9.16
N ASN A 600 -35.21 26.31 -8.04
CA ASN A 600 -34.91 26.97 -6.77
C ASN A 600 -34.58 28.46 -6.97
N ASP A 601 -35.45 29.15 -7.71
CA ASP A 601 -35.35 30.57 -8.07
C ASP A 601 -34.14 30.97 -8.94
N THR A 602 -33.28 30.01 -9.31
CA THR A 602 -32.14 30.21 -10.21
C THR A 602 -32.57 30.05 -11.68
N PRO A 603 -32.42 31.08 -12.53
CA PRO A 603 -32.83 31.02 -13.93
C PRO A 603 -31.88 30.13 -14.75
N LEU A 604 -32.47 29.20 -15.51
CA LEU A 604 -31.76 28.32 -16.46
C LEU A 604 -31.77 28.87 -17.89
N VAL A 605 -32.47 29.99 -18.11
CA VAL A 605 -32.62 30.63 -19.42
C VAL A 605 -32.39 32.12 -19.29
N ASN A 606 -31.66 32.70 -20.23
CA ASN A 606 -31.41 34.14 -20.28
C ASN A 606 -32.18 34.74 -21.47
N GLY A 607 -33.49 34.92 -21.30
CA GLY A 607 -34.41 35.43 -22.32
C GLY A 607 -35.37 34.38 -22.91
N ILE A 608 -36.18 34.81 -23.89
CA ILE A 608 -37.23 33.98 -24.50
C ILE A 608 -36.61 32.92 -25.42
N ILE A 609 -36.85 31.64 -25.13
CA ILE A 609 -36.46 30.54 -26.00
C ILE A 609 -37.64 30.14 -26.87
N THR A 610 -37.44 30.07 -28.19
CA THR A 610 -38.46 29.59 -29.13
C THR A 610 -38.13 28.18 -29.60
N LEU A 611 -38.97 27.21 -29.24
CA LEU A 611 -38.93 25.84 -29.75
C LEU A 611 -39.85 25.72 -30.97
N SER A 612 -39.26 25.36 -32.11
CA SER A 612 -39.97 25.09 -33.35
C SER A 612 -40.02 23.58 -33.59
N ILE A 613 -41.19 22.98 -33.43
CA ILE A 613 -41.38 21.53 -33.47
C ILE A 613 -42.16 21.18 -34.74
N PRO A 614 -41.60 20.37 -35.67
CA PRO A 614 -42.30 20.02 -36.90
C PRO A 614 -43.63 19.34 -36.61
N VAL A 615 -44.72 19.85 -37.19
CA VAL A 615 -46.07 19.30 -37.01
C VAL A 615 -46.15 17.84 -37.49
N LYS A 616 -45.30 17.45 -38.45
CA LYS A 616 -45.13 16.05 -38.88
C LYS A 616 -44.67 15.13 -37.73
N GLN A 617 -43.79 15.59 -36.85
CA GLN A 617 -43.37 14.82 -35.67
C GLN A 617 -44.48 14.75 -34.62
N ILE A 618 -45.26 15.82 -34.46
CA ILE A 618 -46.45 15.81 -33.58
C ILE A 618 -47.50 14.83 -34.11
N LEU A 619 -47.65 14.68 -35.44
CA LEU A 619 -48.55 13.66 -35.99
C LEU A 619 -48.13 12.23 -35.61
N GLN A 620 -46.82 11.94 -35.66
CA GLN A 620 -46.29 10.60 -35.45
C GLN A 620 -46.16 10.25 -33.96
N ARG A 621 -45.64 11.18 -33.16
CA ARG A 621 -45.26 10.98 -31.75
C ARG A 621 -46.14 11.75 -30.77
N ARG A 622 -47.14 12.49 -31.26
CA ARG A 622 -48.08 13.28 -30.45
C ARG A 622 -47.34 14.21 -29.48
N MET A 623 -47.72 14.20 -28.21
CA MET A 623 -47.12 15.00 -27.16
C MET A 623 -45.70 14.59 -26.81
N HIS A 624 -45.28 13.34 -27.11
CA HIS A 624 -43.90 12.93 -26.90
C HIS A 624 -42.92 13.67 -27.82
N ALA A 625 -43.36 14.21 -28.97
CA ALA A 625 -42.52 15.10 -29.77
C ALA A 625 -42.22 16.42 -29.04
N VAL A 626 -43.18 16.90 -28.24
CA VAL A 626 -43.04 18.14 -27.48
C VAL A 626 -42.16 17.93 -26.25
N THR A 627 -42.38 16.85 -25.51
CA THR A 627 -41.54 16.53 -24.33
C THR A 627 -40.11 16.17 -24.72
N ASP A 628 -39.89 15.45 -25.83
CA ASP A 628 -38.55 15.19 -26.38
C ASP A 628 -37.83 16.48 -26.79
N ALA A 629 -38.53 17.42 -27.44
CA ALA A 629 -37.95 18.72 -27.79
C ALA A 629 -37.59 19.56 -26.55
N LEU A 630 -38.43 19.51 -25.50
CA LEU A 630 -38.16 20.16 -24.22
C LEU A 630 -36.93 19.54 -23.53
N ASN A 631 -36.89 18.22 -23.36
CA ASN A 631 -35.77 17.52 -22.71
C ASN A 631 -34.44 17.64 -23.48
N LYS A 632 -34.48 17.72 -24.82
CA LYS A 632 -33.29 17.98 -25.63
C LYS A 632 -32.76 19.40 -25.47
N ARG A 633 -33.67 20.37 -25.29
CA ARG A 633 -33.28 21.78 -25.11
C ARG A 633 -32.81 22.07 -23.69
N PHE A 634 -33.41 21.39 -22.71
CA PHE A 634 -33.21 21.56 -21.29
C PHE A 634 -32.65 20.28 -20.70
N THR A 635 -31.32 20.15 -20.76
CA THR A 635 -30.58 19.00 -20.20
C THR A 635 -30.38 19.09 -18.69
N GLU A 636 -30.72 20.25 -18.10
CA GLU A 636 -30.62 20.55 -16.67
C GLU A 636 -32.01 20.98 -16.15
N GLY A 637 -32.37 20.56 -14.95
CA GLY A 637 -33.63 20.91 -14.30
C GLY A 637 -34.63 19.74 -14.19
N VAL A 638 -35.83 19.92 -14.73
CA VAL A 638 -36.94 18.95 -14.63
C VAL A 638 -37.02 18.07 -15.86
N VAL A 639 -37.54 16.86 -15.71
CA VAL A 639 -37.75 15.93 -16.83
C VAL A 639 -39.21 15.98 -17.27
N PHE A 640 -39.44 16.23 -18.55
CA PHE A 640 -40.76 16.23 -19.16
C PHE A 640 -41.10 14.87 -19.75
N ASP A 641 -42.29 14.35 -19.46
CA ASP A 641 -42.85 13.18 -20.13
C ASP A 641 -44.36 13.38 -20.35
N PHE A 642 -45.03 12.44 -21.01
CA PHE A 642 -46.45 12.54 -21.31
C PHE A 642 -47.17 11.23 -21.02
N ASN A 643 -48.19 11.28 -20.16
CA ASN A 643 -49.03 10.13 -19.88
C ASN A 643 -50.14 10.01 -20.92
N GLU A 644 -50.01 9.07 -21.85
CA GLU A 644 -51.02 8.83 -22.91
C GLU A 644 -52.37 8.33 -22.38
N SER A 645 -52.44 7.69 -21.21
CA SER A 645 -53.71 7.24 -20.62
C SER A 645 -54.48 8.44 -20.04
N GLN A 646 -53.78 9.27 -19.26
CA GLN A 646 -54.39 10.44 -18.60
C GLN A 646 -54.48 11.68 -19.49
N LYS A 647 -53.81 11.66 -20.66
CA LYS A 647 -53.71 12.80 -21.58
C LYS A 647 -53.13 14.06 -20.93
N ARG A 648 -52.13 13.88 -20.06
CA ARG A 648 -51.51 14.94 -19.24
C ARG A 648 -49.99 14.91 -19.38
N ILE A 649 -49.34 16.08 -19.29
CA ILE A 649 -47.88 16.18 -19.23
C ILE A 649 -47.43 15.80 -17.82
N LEU A 650 -46.35 15.02 -17.73
CA LEU A 650 -45.68 14.65 -16.50
C LEU A 650 -44.41 15.48 -16.38
N ILE A 651 -44.17 16.02 -15.19
CA ILE A 651 -42.93 16.72 -14.85
C ILE A 651 -42.34 16.02 -13.64
N THR A 652 -41.14 15.47 -13.80
CA THR A 652 -40.38 14.83 -12.72
C THR A 652 -39.28 15.76 -12.23
N HIS A 653 -39.21 15.96 -10.91
CA HIS A 653 -38.23 16.83 -10.26
C HIS A 653 -37.83 16.30 -8.88
N GLY A 654 -36.78 16.87 -8.26
CA GLY A 654 -36.39 16.54 -6.90
C GLY A 654 -37.49 16.92 -5.90
N LEU A 655 -37.76 16.07 -4.90
CA LEU A 655 -38.88 16.22 -3.97
C LEU A 655 -38.92 17.59 -3.28
N ASN A 656 -37.75 18.15 -2.96
CA ASN A 656 -37.60 19.41 -2.25
C ASN A 656 -37.34 20.61 -3.18
N ASP A 657 -37.18 20.38 -4.48
CA ASP A 657 -36.91 21.46 -5.43
C ASP A 657 -38.20 22.18 -5.82
N LYS A 658 -38.11 23.51 -5.90
CA LYS A 658 -39.12 24.35 -6.54
C LYS A 658 -38.72 24.56 -7.99
N PHE A 659 -39.67 24.45 -8.90
CA PHE A 659 -39.46 24.84 -10.28
C PHE A 659 -40.53 25.83 -10.72
N LEU A 660 -40.17 26.67 -11.68
CA LEU A 660 -41.07 27.60 -12.34
C LEU A 660 -40.80 27.53 -13.84
N ILE A 661 -41.83 27.28 -14.64
CA ILE A 661 -41.70 27.35 -16.09
C ILE A 661 -42.88 28.09 -16.69
N ARG A 662 -42.59 29.08 -17.54
CA ARG A 662 -43.60 29.90 -18.22
C ARG A 662 -43.54 29.65 -19.72
N PHE A 663 -44.65 29.18 -20.28
CA PHE A 663 -44.79 28.82 -21.68
C PHE A 663 -45.92 29.60 -22.37
N ARG A 664 -45.80 29.78 -23.68
CA ARG A 664 -46.91 30.19 -24.54
C ARG A 664 -46.80 29.55 -25.92
N ASP A 665 -47.94 29.13 -26.46
CA ASP A 665 -48.04 28.62 -27.83
C ASP A 665 -48.30 29.80 -28.77
N VAL A 666 -47.35 30.11 -29.66
CA VAL A 666 -47.48 31.22 -30.62
C VAL A 666 -47.68 30.75 -32.06
N THR A 667 -48.12 29.49 -32.23
CA THR A 667 -48.30 28.88 -33.56
C THR A 667 -49.33 29.61 -34.43
N GLN A 668 -50.39 30.15 -33.81
CA GLN A 668 -51.45 30.89 -34.52
C GLN A 668 -51.40 32.40 -34.33
N LYS A 669 -51.11 32.86 -33.11
CA LYS A 669 -51.06 34.29 -32.77
C LYS A 669 -49.94 34.59 -31.80
N ALA A 670 -49.30 35.75 -31.99
CA ALA A 670 -48.23 36.24 -31.13
C ALA A 670 -48.72 36.83 -29.79
N ASP A 671 -50.03 36.96 -29.56
CA ASP A 671 -50.68 37.45 -28.33
C ASP A 671 -51.28 36.33 -27.47
N SER A 672 -50.92 35.08 -27.73
CA SER A 672 -51.44 33.91 -27.01
C SER A 672 -51.14 33.94 -25.50
N PRO A 673 -52.05 33.40 -24.66
CA PRO A 673 -51.97 33.46 -23.21
C PRO A 673 -50.70 32.78 -22.66
N VAL A 674 -50.18 33.29 -21.56
CA VAL A 674 -49.01 32.75 -20.87
C VAL A 674 -49.47 31.77 -19.80
N TYR A 675 -48.92 30.56 -19.85
CA TYR A 675 -49.15 29.52 -18.88
C TYR A 675 -47.94 29.36 -17.99
N GLU A 676 -48.16 29.30 -16.69
CA GLU A 676 -47.13 29.07 -15.69
C GLU A 676 -47.35 27.71 -15.03
N LEU A 677 -46.31 26.88 -14.98
CA LEU A 677 -46.28 25.58 -14.32
C LEU A 677 -45.23 25.64 -13.21
N ASN A 678 -45.63 25.29 -12.00
CA ASN A 678 -44.74 25.24 -10.84
C ASN A 678 -45.08 24.05 -9.93
N SER A 679 -44.33 23.91 -8.83
CA SER A 679 -44.52 22.81 -7.88
C SER A 679 -45.83 22.88 -7.07
N THR A 680 -46.60 23.97 -7.16
CA THR A 680 -47.87 24.14 -6.43
C THR A 680 -49.11 24.15 -7.33
N GLY A 681 -48.95 24.33 -8.65
CA GLY A 681 -50.07 24.30 -9.59
C GLY A 681 -49.78 24.89 -10.96
N MET A 682 -50.84 25.36 -11.62
CA MET A 682 -50.79 25.93 -12.97
C MET A 682 -51.61 27.23 -13.04
N LEU A 683 -51.02 28.29 -13.59
CA LEU A 683 -51.67 29.58 -13.83
C LEU A 683 -51.81 29.86 -15.34
N LYS A 684 -52.82 30.63 -15.71
CA LYS A 684 -52.99 31.21 -17.05
C LYS A 684 -53.21 32.72 -16.92
N ASP A 685 -52.33 33.51 -17.52
CA ASP A 685 -52.32 34.98 -17.41
C ASP A 685 -52.47 35.46 -15.95
N ASN A 686 -51.67 34.87 -15.06
CA ASN A 686 -51.67 35.13 -13.60
C ASN A 686 -52.97 34.78 -12.86
N LYS A 687 -53.91 34.07 -13.50
CA LYS A 687 -55.13 33.56 -12.86
C LYS A 687 -55.02 32.05 -12.64
N ALA A 688 -55.37 31.59 -11.44
CA ALA A 688 -55.36 30.16 -11.13
C ALA A 688 -56.44 29.42 -11.92
N LEU A 689 -56.03 28.38 -12.66
CA LEU A 689 -56.94 27.41 -13.27
C LEU A 689 -57.29 26.37 -12.19
N ARG A 690 -58.50 26.42 -11.60
CA ARG A 690 -59.15 25.46 -10.65
C ARG A 690 -58.23 24.66 -9.67
N SER A 691 -58.62 24.55 -8.40
CA SER A 691 -57.83 23.94 -7.32
C SER A 691 -57.38 22.47 -7.46
N ASN A 692 -57.83 21.71 -8.47
CA ASN A 692 -57.49 20.28 -8.70
C ASN A 692 -56.70 20.02 -9.99
N VAL A 693 -55.95 21.01 -10.50
CA VAL A 693 -55.26 20.92 -11.79
C VAL A 693 -53.92 20.17 -11.74
N MET A 694 -53.33 19.92 -10.57
CA MET A 694 -52.07 19.17 -10.42
C MET A 694 -52.29 17.90 -9.61
N ILE A 695 -51.74 16.76 -10.06
CA ILE A 695 -51.74 15.50 -9.29
C ILE A 695 -50.30 15.03 -9.22
N CYS A 696 -49.73 14.97 -8.02
CA CYS A 696 -48.36 14.52 -7.79
C CYS A 696 -48.31 13.16 -7.12
N ARG A 697 -47.33 12.34 -7.50
CA ARG A 697 -46.95 11.11 -6.79
C ARG A 697 -45.46 11.12 -6.49
N GLU A 698 -45.09 10.57 -5.34
CA GLU A 698 -43.69 10.36 -5.00
C GLU A 698 -43.23 9.04 -5.58
N ILE A 699 -42.15 9.07 -6.36
CA ILE A 699 -41.55 7.86 -6.95
C ILE A 699 -40.40 7.46 -6.03
N VAL A 700 -40.65 6.48 -5.16
CA VAL A 700 -39.60 5.88 -4.34
C VAL A 700 -38.98 4.74 -5.15
N ARG A 701 -37.74 4.90 -5.63
CA ARG A 701 -37.03 3.81 -6.32
C ARG A 701 -36.53 2.79 -5.28
N TYR A 702 -36.82 1.52 -5.53
CA TYR A 702 -36.43 0.38 -4.70
C TYR A 702 -34.90 0.26 -4.61
N ASN A 703 -34.34 0.36 -3.39
CA ASN A 703 -32.92 0.14 -3.11
C ASN A 703 -32.71 -1.28 -2.57
N SER A 704 -32.29 -2.21 -3.43
CA SER A 704 -32.08 -3.59 -3.03
C SER A 704 -31.03 -3.74 -1.92
N GLY A 705 -30.01 -2.87 -1.85
CA GLY A 705 -28.98 -2.91 -0.80
C GLY A 705 -29.53 -2.50 0.56
N PHE A 706 -30.28 -1.40 0.64
CA PHE A 706 -30.96 -0.97 1.86
C PHE A 706 -32.02 -1.98 2.30
N TYR A 707 -32.87 -2.48 1.40
CA TYR A 707 -33.89 -3.47 1.77
C TYR A 707 -33.30 -4.84 2.08
N LYS A 708 -32.16 -5.21 1.47
CA LYS A 708 -31.42 -6.43 1.85
C LYS A 708 -30.74 -6.25 3.20
N LYS A 709 -30.19 -5.08 3.51
CA LYS A 709 -29.63 -4.75 4.83
C LYS A 709 -30.72 -4.67 5.90
N LEU A 710 -31.86 -4.06 5.59
CA LEU A 710 -33.04 -4.02 6.45
C LEU A 710 -33.66 -5.41 6.65
N GLN A 711 -33.65 -6.28 5.63
CA GLN A 711 -34.00 -7.69 5.78
C GLN A 711 -32.97 -8.46 6.62
N THR A 712 -31.68 -8.26 6.40
CA THR A 712 -30.62 -9.00 7.10
C THR A 712 -30.53 -8.57 8.57
N GLU A 713 -30.75 -7.29 8.87
CA GLU A 713 -30.63 -6.72 10.21
C GLU A 713 -31.96 -6.73 11.00
N PHE A 714 -33.11 -6.63 10.32
CA PHE A 714 -34.41 -6.43 10.99
C PHE A 714 -35.54 -7.36 10.52
N ALA A 715 -35.39 -8.15 9.44
CA ALA A 715 -36.44 -9.13 9.13
C ALA A 715 -36.37 -10.29 10.13
N PRO A 716 -37.47 -10.63 10.81
CA PRO A 716 -37.49 -11.78 11.70
C PRO A 716 -37.41 -13.05 10.85
N VAL A 717 -36.24 -13.68 10.82
CA VAL A 717 -36.11 -15.05 10.32
C VAL A 717 -36.35 -15.99 11.50
N ASN A 718 -37.49 -16.69 11.49
CA ASN A 718 -37.82 -17.83 12.36
C ASN A 718 -37.74 -17.57 13.90
N LYS A 719 -38.53 -16.63 14.43
CA LYS A 719 -38.59 -16.37 15.88
C LYS A 719 -39.98 -16.67 16.46
N ASP A 720 -40.05 -17.61 17.43
CA ASP A 720 -41.23 -17.82 18.28
C ASP A 720 -41.18 -16.96 19.56
N ASP A 721 -40.03 -16.36 19.90
CA ASP A 721 -39.82 -15.43 21.02
C ASP A 721 -38.72 -14.37 20.75
N ASP A 722 -38.58 -13.41 21.67
CA ASP A 722 -37.65 -12.27 21.58
C ASP A 722 -36.15 -12.68 21.59
N PHE A 723 -35.83 -13.94 21.93
CA PHE A 723 -34.46 -14.42 22.14
C PHE A 723 -33.97 -15.47 21.12
N GLY A 724 -34.82 -15.88 20.17
CA GLY A 724 -34.36 -16.47 18.90
C GLY A 724 -34.22 -17.99 18.83
N THR A 725 -34.94 -18.74 19.66
CA THR A 725 -35.07 -20.21 19.51
C THR A 725 -36.45 -20.61 18.97
N PHE A 726 -36.48 -21.47 17.94
CA PHE A 726 -37.72 -21.95 17.31
C PHE A 726 -38.16 -23.28 17.96
N ASP A 727 -39.20 -23.23 18.80
CA ASP A 727 -39.64 -24.34 19.67
C ASP A 727 -41.08 -24.84 19.39
N ASN A 728 -41.67 -24.50 18.22
CA ASN A 728 -43.07 -24.84 17.86
C ASN A 728 -44.15 -24.29 18.81
N LYS A 729 -43.85 -23.26 19.60
CA LYS A 729 -44.75 -22.73 20.65
C LYS A 729 -45.99 -22.07 20.05
N TRP A 730 -45.87 -21.38 18.90
CA TRP A 730 -47.03 -20.83 18.18
C TRP A 730 -47.95 -21.91 17.61
N ALA A 731 -47.41 -23.06 17.19
CA ALA A 731 -48.22 -24.19 16.73
C ALA A 731 -48.96 -24.85 17.90
N GLU A 732 -48.32 -24.96 19.06
CA GLU A 732 -48.94 -25.45 20.29
C GLU A 732 -50.02 -24.49 20.82
N TRP A 733 -49.78 -23.17 20.74
CA TRP A 733 -50.74 -22.12 21.06
C TRP A 733 -52.03 -22.27 20.24
N GLU A 734 -51.93 -22.36 18.91
CA GLU A 734 -53.08 -22.55 18.02
C GLU A 734 -53.82 -23.87 18.29
N LYS A 735 -53.08 -24.93 18.61
CA LYS A 735 -53.64 -26.23 18.99
C LYS A 735 -54.43 -26.12 20.30
N LEU A 736 -53.90 -25.44 21.31
CA LEU A 736 -54.54 -25.22 22.60
C LEU A 736 -55.77 -24.32 22.48
N VAL A 737 -55.71 -23.23 21.71
CA VAL A 737 -56.88 -22.39 21.41
C VAL A 737 -57.99 -23.22 20.79
N LYS A 738 -57.69 -24.05 19.79
CA LYS A 738 -58.69 -24.96 19.17
C LYS A 738 -59.24 -25.99 20.15
N ALA A 739 -58.39 -26.59 20.99
CA ALA A 739 -58.80 -27.56 22.00
C ALA A 739 -59.72 -26.93 23.07
N LEU A 740 -59.36 -25.74 23.56
CA LEU A 740 -60.16 -24.98 24.52
C LEU A 740 -61.49 -24.52 23.93
N LYS A 741 -61.53 -24.08 22.66
CA LYS A 741 -62.79 -23.79 21.95
C LYS A 741 -63.70 -24.99 21.87
N LYS A 742 -63.14 -26.17 21.56
CA LYS A 742 -63.92 -27.41 21.46
C LYS A 742 -64.47 -27.84 22.82
N LYS A 743 -63.67 -27.73 23.88
CA LYS A 743 -64.06 -28.12 25.25
C LYS A 743 -65.00 -27.09 25.91
N TYR A 744 -64.84 -25.81 25.59
CA TYR A 744 -65.61 -24.70 26.14
C TYR A 744 -66.12 -23.80 24.99
N PRO A 745 -67.23 -24.17 24.32
CA PRO A 745 -67.75 -23.44 23.16
C PRO A 745 -68.09 -21.97 23.44
N ALA A 746 -68.47 -21.66 24.68
CA ALA A 746 -68.76 -20.29 25.16
C ALA A 746 -67.53 -19.35 25.13
N ARG A 747 -66.32 -19.86 24.85
CA ARG A 747 -65.12 -19.02 24.67
C ARG A 747 -65.15 -18.19 23.38
N VAL A 748 -65.93 -18.57 22.39
CA VAL A 748 -66.04 -17.77 21.16
C VAL A 748 -67.24 -16.86 21.33
N VAL A 749 -66.99 -15.64 21.83
CA VAL A 749 -68.04 -14.68 22.12
C VAL A 749 -68.63 -14.18 20.80
N ARG A 750 -69.92 -14.45 20.58
CA ARG A 750 -70.67 -14.00 19.39
C ARG A 750 -71.64 -12.89 19.72
N THR A 751 -72.15 -12.90 20.94
CA THR A 751 -73.03 -11.86 21.48
C THR A 751 -72.47 -11.37 22.82
N ILE A 752 -72.73 -10.11 23.19
CA ILE A 752 -72.18 -9.53 24.42
C ILE A 752 -72.59 -10.31 25.68
N ASN A 753 -73.77 -10.94 25.66
CA ASN A 753 -74.32 -11.70 26.80
C ASN A 753 -73.54 -13.00 27.09
N GLU A 754 -72.66 -13.41 26.17
CA GLU A 754 -71.77 -14.57 26.35
C GLU A 754 -70.46 -14.21 27.08
N LEU A 755 -70.23 -12.92 27.39
CA LEU A 755 -69.06 -12.49 28.15
C LEU A 755 -69.16 -12.92 29.63
N PRO A 756 -68.01 -13.21 30.27
CA PRO A 756 -67.94 -13.37 31.72
C PRO A 756 -68.55 -12.16 32.46
N ALA A 757 -69.17 -12.39 33.61
CA ALA A 757 -69.99 -11.39 34.30
C ALA A 757 -69.22 -10.10 34.69
N ASP A 758 -67.95 -10.24 35.09
CA ASP A 758 -67.04 -9.14 35.40
C ASP A 758 -66.69 -8.31 34.16
N ILE A 759 -66.49 -8.98 33.02
CA ILE A 759 -66.19 -8.36 31.73
C ILE A 759 -67.44 -7.69 31.14
N LEU A 760 -68.61 -8.33 31.27
CA LEU A 760 -69.89 -7.76 30.86
C LEU A 760 -70.15 -6.44 31.60
N LYS A 761 -69.92 -6.40 32.92
CA LYS A 761 -70.06 -5.17 33.71
C LYS A 761 -69.12 -4.07 33.22
N LEU A 762 -67.85 -4.40 32.93
CA LEU A 762 -66.88 -3.46 32.38
C LEU A 762 -67.32 -2.92 31.02
N THR A 763 -67.79 -3.78 30.10
CA THR A 763 -68.26 -3.34 28.78
C THR A 763 -69.45 -2.38 28.85
N VAL A 764 -70.38 -2.60 29.79
CA VAL A 764 -71.53 -1.70 30.01
C VAL A 764 -71.07 -0.34 30.54
N GLU A 765 -70.11 -0.31 31.46
CA GLU A 765 -69.56 0.93 32.00
C GLU A 765 -68.81 1.75 30.93
N VAL A 766 -67.94 1.08 30.18
CA VAL A 766 -67.20 1.67 29.06
C VAL A 766 -68.17 2.25 28.03
N LYS A 767 -69.20 1.49 27.64
CA LYS A 767 -70.23 1.96 26.69
C LYS A 767 -70.95 3.20 27.19
N SER A 768 -71.40 3.19 28.46
CA SER A 768 -72.10 4.33 29.07
C SER A 768 -71.24 5.60 29.05
N LYS A 769 -69.95 5.49 29.36
CA LYS A 769 -69.01 6.62 29.35
C LYS A 769 -68.67 7.08 27.94
N LEU A 770 -68.54 6.16 26.98
CA LEU A 770 -68.35 6.50 25.57
C LEU A 770 -69.55 7.26 24.99
N ILE A 771 -70.79 6.84 25.29
CA ILE A 771 -72.00 7.55 24.86
C ILE A 771 -72.06 8.96 25.46
N LYS A 772 -71.76 9.09 26.76
CA LYS A 772 -71.68 10.40 27.42
C LYS A 772 -70.62 11.30 26.79
N ALA A 773 -69.44 10.76 26.48
CA ALA A 773 -68.36 11.49 25.82
C ALA A 773 -68.72 11.90 24.38
N ALA A 774 -69.42 11.01 23.65
CA ALA A 774 -69.86 11.25 22.28
C ALA A 774 -71.04 12.23 22.16
N GLN A 775 -71.76 12.49 23.26
CA GLN A 775 -73.01 13.27 23.29
C GLN A 775 -74.06 12.78 22.27
N THR A 776 -74.05 11.50 21.93
CA THR A 776 -75.00 10.89 20.99
C THR A 776 -75.22 9.42 21.31
N ASP A 777 -76.46 8.96 21.11
CA ASP A 777 -76.83 7.55 21.23
C ASP A 777 -76.56 6.74 19.95
N ASN A 778 -76.13 7.39 18.85
CA ASN A 778 -75.87 6.75 17.56
C ASN A 778 -74.45 6.13 17.44
N LEU A 779 -73.76 5.99 18.57
CA LEU A 779 -72.42 5.39 18.64
C LEU A 779 -72.54 3.85 18.60
N ARG A 780 -71.94 3.22 17.59
CA ARG A 780 -71.96 1.75 17.49
C ARG A 780 -70.63 1.17 17.97
N VAL A 781 -70.72 0.36 19.03
CA VAL A 781 -69.57 -0.25 19.70
C VAL A 781 -69.51 -1.73 19.35
N MET A 782 -68.32 -2.25 19.06
CA MET A 782 -68.13 -3.62 18.60
C MET A 782 -66.94 -4.24 19.33
N LEU A 783 -67.02 -5.53 19.64
CA LEU A 783 -65.93 -6.28 20.26
C LEU A 783 -65.28 -7.19 19.21
N ASP A 784 -63.96 -7.16 19.15
CA ASP A 784 -63.15 -7.97 18.23
C ASP A 784 -61.90 -8.51 18.94
N GLY A 785 -60.99 -9.13 18.19
CA GLY A 785 -59.72 -9.65 18.69
C GLY A 785 -59.85 -10.96 19.45
N ASP A 786 -59.13 -11.08 20.55
CA ASP A 786 -58.99 -12.34 21.28
C ASP A 786 -60.31 -12.87 21.85
N TRP A 787 -61.24 -11.97 22.17
CA TRP A 787 -62.57 -12.28 22.72
C TRP A 787 -63.46 -13.05 21.75
N VAL A 788 -63.40 -12.70 20.46
CA VAL A 788 -64.22 -13.33 19.41
C VAL A 788 -63.50 -14.50 18.74
N ASN A 789 -62.19 -14.61 18.95
CA ASN A 789 -61.39 -15.74 18.47
C ASN A 789 -61.08 -16.76 19.57
N GLY A 790 -61.56 -16.60 20.80
CA GLY A 790 -61.40 -17.57 21.91
C GLY A 790 -60.01 -17.66 22.54
N ALA A 791 -59.08 -16.76 22.20
CA ALA A 791 -57.72 -16.69 22.76
C ALA A 791 -57.60 -15.80 24.00
N TRP A 792 -58.72 -15.46 24.65
CA TRP A 792 -58.75 -14.58 25.83
C TRP A 792 -58.57 -15.32 27.16
N VAL A 793 -58.19 -14.58 28.20
CA VAL A 793 -58.08 -15.02 29.60
C VAL A 793 -58.84 -14.04 30.50
N ASP A 794 -59.75 -14.54 31.34
CA ASP A 794 -60.49 -13.75 32.34
C ASP A 794 -59.98 -14.01 33.77
N ASN A 795 -60.60 -13.35 34.75
CA ASN A 795 -60.24 -13.52 36.16
C ASN A 795 -60.47 -14.96 36.65
N ALA A 796 -61.55 -15.61 36.21
CA ALA A 796 -61.86 -16.98 36.60
C ALA A 796 -60.77 -17.97 36.14
N MET A 797 -60.27 -17.82 34.91
CA MET A 797 -59.15 -18.61 34.39
C MET A 797 -57.84 -18.31 35.11
N LEU A 798 -57.56 -17.05 35.44
CA LEU A 798 -56.36 -16.72 36.21
C LEU A 798 -56.41 -17.30 37.62
N ASP A 799 -57.59 -17.30 38.26
CA ASP A 799 -57.77 -17.89 39.58
C ASP A 799 -57.77 -19.42 39.55
N TYR A 800 -58.23 -20.02 38.46
CA TYR A 800 -58.04 -21.44 38.18
C TYR A 800 -56.56 -21.78 37.99
N TYR A 801 -55.84 -21.00 37.18
CA TYR A 801 -54.41 -21.14 36.97
C TYR A 801 -53.64 -21.00 38.28
N LYS A 802 -53.90 -19.97 39.11
CA LYS A 802 -53.26 -19.77 40.41
C LYS A 802 -53.42 -20.98 41.35
N ARG A 803 -54.60 -21.61 41.36
CA ARG A 803 -54.88 -22.80 42.19
C ARG A 803 -54.24 -24.08 41.65
N ASN A 804 -54.01 -24.17 40.35
CA ASN A 804 -53.56 -25.39 39.66
C ASN A 804 -52.20 -25.28 38.97
N ARG A 805 -51.34 -24.31 39.36
CA ARG A 805 -50.07 -24.01 38.66
C ARG A 805 -49.13 -25.20 38.45
N GLN A 806 -49.22 -26.21 39.33
CA GLN A 806 -48.37 -27.41 39.27
C GLN A 806 -48.86 -28.48 38.28
N ALA A 807 -50.08 -28.34 37.73
CA ALA A 807 -50.66 -29.28 36.77
C ALA A 807 -50.15 -28.98 35.34
N SER A 808 -48.93 -29.41 35.02
CA SER A 808 -48.22 -29.07 33.77
C SER A 808 -48.89 -29.57 32.47
N THR A 809 -49.83 -30.51 32.57
CA THR A 809 -50.59 -31.05 31.44
C THR A 809 -52.02 -30.50 31.32
N ASP A 810 -52.44 -29.61 32.23
CA ASP A 810 -53.78 -29.02 32.15
C ASP A 810 -53.86 -27.97 31.02
N PRO A 811 -54.85 -28.06 30.11
CA PRO A 811 -54.93 -27.16 28.96
C PRO A 811 -55.06 -25.67 29.31
N ILE A 812 -55.69 -25.31 30.44
CA ILE A 812 -55.83 -23.91 30.88
C ILE A 812 -54.48 -23.42 31.42
N VAL A 813 -53.78 -24.27 32.20
CA VAL A 813 -52.46 -23.94 32.75
C VAL A 813 -51.42 -23.77 31.64
N GLN A 814 -51.39 -24.69 30.67
CA GLN A 814 -50.51 -24.60 29.50
C GLN A 814 -50.80 -23.35 28.67
N PHE A 815 -52.09 -23.05 28.41
CA PHE A 815 -52.51 -21.88 27.68
C PHE A 815 -52.07 -20.58 28.36
N VAL A 816 -52.27 -20.42 29.66
CA VAL A 816 -51.85 -19.22 30.40
C VAL A 816 -50.31 -19.07 30.44
N ASN A 817 -49.58 -20.18 30.59
CA ASN A 817 -48.11 -20.17 30.56
C ASN A 817 -47.55 -19.78 29.18
N LEU A 818 -48.12 -20.35 28.10
CA LEU A 818 -47.74 -19.99 26.73
C LEU A 818 -48.09 -18.54 26.42
N ARG A 819 -49.23 -18.02 26.89
CA ARG A 819 -49.59 -16.61 26.72
C ARG A 819 -48.58 -15.67 27.38
N LYS A 820 -48.15 -16.01 28.60
CA LYS A 820 -47.10 -15.24 29.30
C LYS A 820 -45.80 -15.21 28.50
N PHE A 821 -45.47 -16.29 27.80
CA PHE A 821 -44.23 -16.40 27.04
C PHE A 821 -44.31 -15.71 25.66
N LEU A 822 -45.36 -16.02 24.88
CA LEU A 822 -45.51 -15.56 23.50
C LEU A 822 -45.98 -14.10 23.39
N HIS A 823 -46.85 -13.68 24.31
CA HIS A 823 -47.46 -12.34 24.27
C HIS A 823 -46.94 -11.41 25.37
N SER A 824 -46.09 -11.89 26.27
CA SER A 824 -45.66 -11.14 27.47
C SER A 824 -46.83 -10.67 28.36
N GLU A 825 -47.98 -11.35 28.29
CA GLU A 825 -49.19 -10.97 29.02
C GLU A 825 -49.50 -11.91 30.17
N THR A 826 -49.68 -11.36 31.38
CA THR A 826 -49.93 -12.14 32.61
C THR A 826 -51.28 -11.85 33.26
N GLY A 827 -51.97 -10.79 32.83
CA GLY A 827 -53.27 -10.36 33.37
C GLY A 827 -54.45 -10.77 32.48
N VAL A 828 -55.64 -10.27 32.83
CA VAL A 828 -56.86 -10.45 32.02
C VAL A 828 -56.63 -9.85 30.63
N THR A 829 -57.14 -10.50 29.59
CA THR A 829 -57.08 -10.00 28.21
C THR A 829 -57.81 -8.67 28.12
N LYS A 830 -57.20 -7.66 27.51
CA LYS A 830 -57.89 -6.38 27.30
C LYS A 830 -59.02 -6.53 26.30
N LEU A 831 -60.07 -5.71 26.43
CA LEU A 831 -61.13 -5.66 25.43
C LEU A 831 -60.67 -4.86 24.22
N SER A 832 -60.74 -5.43 23.02
CA SER A 832 -60.51 -4.67 21.78
C SER A 832 -61.83 -4.07 21.30
N VAL A 833 -62.08 -2.82 21.68
CA VAL A 833 -63.35 -2.14 21.45
C VAL A 833 -63.25 -1.24 20.22
N TYR A 834 -64.04 -1.57 19.21
CA TYR A 834 -64.15 -0.82 17.96
C TYR A 834 -65.37 0.10 18.01
N ILE A 835 -65.13 1.39 17.82
CA ILE A 835 -66.13 2.45 17.78
C ILE A 835 -66.34 2.83 16.33
N THR A 836 -67.57 2.71 15.86
CA THR A 836 -67.98 2.99 14.49
C THR A 836 -69.02 4.10 14.45
N ASN A 837 -69.22 4.68 13.26
CA ASN A 837 -70.12 5.83 13.00
C ASN A 837 -69.70 7.17 13.64
N MET A 838 -68.52 7.26 14.25
CA MET A 838 -67.92 8.53 14.67
C MET A 838 -66.39 8.43 14.60
N PRO A 839 -65.68 9.42 14.04
CA PRO A 839 -64.22 9.47 14.11
C PRO A 839 -63.77 9.81 15.54
N TYR A 840 -62.50 9.52 15.83
CA TYR A 840 -61.87 9.94 17.09
C TYR A 840 -61.97 11.46 17.29
N SER A 841 -62.16 11.88 18.54
CA SER A 841 -62.11 13.27 18.98
C SER A 841 -61.57 13.34 20.41
N ALA A 842 -61.04 14.52 20.79
CA ALA A 842 -60.48 14.74 22.13
C ALA A 842 -61.49 14.54 23.28
N ALA A 843 -62.80 14.54 22.98
CA ALA A 843 -63.83 14.23 23.96
C ALA A 843 -63.72 12.80 24.53
N PHE A 844 -63.10 11.87 23.79
CA PHE A 844 -62.90 10.49 24.24
C PHE A 844 -61.65 10.29 25.10
N ASP A 845 -60.74 11.26 25.16
CA ASP A 845 -59.44 11.09 25.82
C ASP A 845 -59.57 10.74 27.30
N GLY A 846 -60.54 11.33 27.99
CA GLY A 846 -60.82 11.01 29.40
C GLY A 846 -61.24 9.55 29.60
N VAL A 847 -62.10 9.03 28.72
CA VAL A 847 -62.57 7.65 28.76
C VAL A 847 -61.45 6.68 28.37
N ILE A 848 -60.69 7.01 27.32
CA ILE A 848 -59.56 6.19 26.85
C ILE A 848 -58.51 6.07 27.94
N ALA A 849 -58.12 7.18 28.57
CA ALA A 849 -57.14 7.19 29.64
C ALA A 849 -57.62 6.39 30.87
N GLU A 850 -58.90 6.52 31.23
CA GLU A 850 -59.49 5.80 32.37
C GLU A 850 -59.42 4.26 32.18
N PHE A 851 -59.71 3.78 30.97
CA PHE A 851 -59.78 2.34 30.69
C PHE A 851 -58.55 1.75 29.99
N ALA A 852 -57.47 2.52 29.80
CA ALA A 852 -56.28 2.11 29.03
C ALA A 852 -55.61 0.79 29.49
N LYS A 853 -55.80 0.41 30.76
CA LYS A 853 -55.28 -0.86 31.30
C LYS A 853 -56.14 -2.08 30.96
N SER A 854 -57.41 -1.89 30.61
CA SER A 854 -58.39 -2.96 30.45
C SER A 854 -59.05 -2.99 29.07
N VAL A 855 -58.93 -1.92 28.29
CA VAL A 855 -59.56 -1.76 26.98
C VAL A 855 -58.61 -1.06 26.01
N ASP A 856 -58.53 -1.57 24.80
CA ASP A 856 -57.90 -0.89 23.67
C ASP A 856 -58.99 -0.40 22.72
N PHE A 857 -58.96 0.90 22.37
CA PHE A 857 -60.01 1.55 21.58
C PHE A 857 -59.57 1.79 20.14
N TYR A 858 -60.47 1.49 19.20
CA TYR A 858 -60.23 1.64 17.77
C TYR A 858 -61.40 2.40 17.11
N PHE A 859 -61.14 3.56 16.50
CA PHE A 859 -62.19 4.37 15.84
C PHE A 859 -62.30 4.04 14.36
N THR A 860 -62.65 2.78 14.07
CA THR A 860 -62.78 2.27 12.70
C THR A 860 -63.73 1.08 12.64
N ALA A 861 -64.20 0.73 11.44
CA ALA A 861 -64.97 -0.49 11.23
C ALA A 861 -64.02 -1.71 11.27
N PRO A 862 -64.31 -2.74 12.11
CA PRO A 862 -63.49 -3.94 12.15
C PRO A 862 -63.64 -4.77 10.86
N ILE A 863 -62.56 -5.41 10.42
CA ILE A 863 -62.50 -6.25 9.22
C ILE A 863 -62.44 -7.72 9.70
N GLY A 864 -63.57 -8.31 10.10
CA GLY A 864 -63.56 -9.65 10.69
C GLY A 864 -64.90 -10.16 11.23
N LYS A 865 -64.88 -11.33 11.89
CA LYS A 865 -66.02 -11.84 12.67
C LYS A 865 -66.03 -11.15 14.03
N PHE A 866 -66.99 -10.27 14.24
CA PHE A 866 -67.13 -9.48 15.45
C PHE A 866 -68.34 -9.92 16.27
N ALA A 867 -68.28 -9.71 17.59
CA ALA A 867 -69.47 -9.70 18.42
C ALA A 867 -70.07 -8.30 18.35
N LYS A 868 -71.32 -8.18 17.87
CA LYS A 868 -72.02 -6.89 17.90
C LYS A 868 -72.33 -6.57 19.37
N VAL A 869 -71.75 -5.49 19.86
CA VAL A 869 -72.01 -4.94 21.19
C VAL A 869 -72.96 -3.76 21.04
N LEU A 870 -74.24 -4.07 20.86
CA LEU A 870 -75.37 -3.13 20.72
C LEU A 870 -75.21 -2.12 19.56
#